data_AF-A0A1E2WUB1-F1
#
_entry.id   AF-A0A1E2WUB1-F1
#
_cell.length_a   1.000
_cell.length_b   1.000
_cell.length_c   1.000
_cell.angle_alpha   90.00
_cell.angle_beta   90.00
_cell.angle_gamma   90.00
#
_symmetry.space_group_name_H-M   'P 1'
#
loop_
_entity.id
_entity.type
_entity.pdbx_description
1 polymer ?
#
loop_
_entity_poly.entity_id
_entity_poly.type
_entity_poly.pdbx_seq_one_letter_code
_entity_poly.pdbx_strand_id
1 'polypeptide(L)'
;MSDSVHASLESSVVQISQSSNSSSKTAKVSSEFEVFISYRTSPDQGLAVALKELIEGAIEPQPHVFVAGAGGLRPSNIGYKPQIQAAAQSSRAFIAIITQQSKEREWLFFEAGAAWGRNQLYAPLLVGTSPSELASTMAEYQTVRASDREEVKHLLIAVAQAVGGNIKTRFNQRYQAFSKQIEAYQKIEIIQENIEQSSSLLEIVEENLEQSSSLLEIVEENLEQSSSLSQAIKLLQRGEVEEANTLFDRLEETASTNEDKATIRIARLLNSDQEERNPLKELESLAPELRNTYHCQFWLGLFESRVAASISYYEECLRVATANKATFFSNRATLYLAEKKFKIGEQEIALHTLRQAMVSEDRELRYEAVETWQNLDQKPHILEKLVILLTGLSDKADSSIMLKDLTELALDNKWSSLLTYLAQYADQVDAQGTAANNLGRAFSELKLYSLAYLAYAKAAEAGISVAKVNIANLHLWNPLPAAGLKLLKEHTGTYDAADAGYPYHIRAELERSVQNEQKIANEFYKQGYKVAVMISHFGWEAICSNKITLEGKQIELESGIATIKESEPNCLKFITNDEKVYLELKCVGRTIGLWQAANTASCTALYCFTEAGYMLELSVHLTDITIEPILKKYSILCVTEAVVQSPST
;
A
#
# COMPACT_ATOMS: atom_id res chain seq x y z
N MET A 1 50.01 -68.34 -24.31
CA MET A 1 49.72 -67.63 -23.05
C MET A 1 49.97 -66.15 -23.34
N SER A 2 49.02 -65.51 -24.01
CA SER A 2 47.80 -64.86 -23.47
C SER A 2 48.18 -63.52 -22.84
N ASP A 3 47.97 -62.41 -23.58
CA ASP A 3 46.77 -61.53 -23.50
C ASP A 3 46.95 -60.52 -22.34
N SER A 4 46.56 -59.24 -22.36
CA SER A 4 45.48 -58.58 -23.08
C SER A 4 45.54 -57.05 -22.81
N VAL A 5 45.10 -56.26 -23.80
CA VAL A 5 44.30 -55.01 -23.66
C VAL A 5 44.99 -53.74 -23.11
N HIS A 6 45.35 -52.83 -24.02
CA HIS A 6 44.95 -51.40 -23.98
C HIS A 6 45.33 -50.69 -25.29
N ALA A 7 44.47 -50.78 -26.31
CA ALA A 7 44.47 -49.89 -27.48
C ALA A 7 43.18 -50.06 -28.31
N SER A 8 42.10 -49.36 -27.94
CA SER A 8 40.97 -49.00 -28.81
C SER A 8 39.91 -48.30 -27.98
N LEU A 9 39.67 -47.00 -28.22
CA LEU A 9 38.38 -46.29 -28.13
C LEU A 9 38.60 -44.76 -28.19
N GLU A 10 39.15 -44.25 -29.30
CA GLU A 10 39.03 -42.83 -29.67
C GLU A 10 38.86 -42.72 -31.19
N SER A 11 37.63 -42.90 -31.71
CA SER A 11 37.23 -42.38 -33.04
C SER A 11 35.73 -42.52 -33.35
N SER A 12 34.83 -42.20 -32.40
CA SER A 12 33.38 -42.24 -32.70
C SER A 12 32.55 -41.20 -31.93
N VAL A 13 32.78 -39.90 -32.13
CA VAL A 13 31.85 -38.84 -31.66
C VAL A 13 31.65 -37.67 -32.66
N VAL A 14 31.94 -37.84 -33.96
CA VAL A 14 31.62 -36.80 -34.96
C VAL A 14 30.98 -37.43 -36.19
N GLN A 15 29.69 -37.78 -36.08
CA GLN A 15 28.76 -37.94 -37.22
C GLN A 15 27.34 -38.30 -36.72
N ILE A 16 26.70 -37.40 -35.97
CA ILE A 16 25.23 -37.42 -35.79
C ILE A 16 24.74 -35.98 -35.94
N SER A 17 24.73 -35.49 -37.17
CA SER A 17 24.06 -34.25 -37.57
C SER A 17 23.98 -34.25 -39.10
N GLN A 18 23.04 -35.01 -39.66
CA GLN A 18 22.48 -34.90 -41.03
C GLN A 18 21.89 -36.25 -41.46
N SER A 19 20.71 -36.61 -40.94
CA SER A 19 19.79 -37.58 -41.59
C SER A 19 18.51 -37.74 -40.78
N SER A 20 17.63 -36.74 -40.86
CA SER A 20 16.23 -36.88 -40.44
C SER A 20 15.31 -35.98 -41.27
N ASN A 21 15.39 -36.12 -42.59
CA ASN A 21 14.25 -35.86 -43.48
C ASN A 21 13.38 -37.13 -43.52
N SER A 22 12.75 -37.46 -42.40
CA SER A 22 11.58 -38.33 -42.39
C SER A 22 10.36 -37.43 -42.37
N SER A 23 9.73 -37.28 -43.54
CA SER A 23 8.37 -36.77 -43.69
C SER A 23 7.41 -37.72 -42.98
N SER A 24 7.41 -37.69 -41.65
CA SER A 24 6.38 -38.32 -40.85
C SER A 24 5.13 -37.49 -41.10
N LYS A 25 4.18 -38.06 -41.86
CA LYS A 25 2.78 -37.63 -41.81
C LYS A 25 2.33 -37.82 -40.37
N THR A 26 2.58 -36.84 -39.52
CA THR A 26 1.87 -36.70 -38.26
C THR A 26 0.41 -36.54 -38.66
N ALA A 27 -0.38 -37.59 -38.45
CA ALA A 27 -1.81 -37.51 -38.57
C ALA A 27 -2.23 -36.29 -37.75
N LYS A 28 -2.75 -35.27 -38.42
CA LYS A 28 -3.24 -34.04 -37.80
C LYS A 28 -4.33 -34.49 -36.83
N VAL A 29 -3.97 -34.65 -35.56
CA VAL A 29 -4.92 -34.92 -34.48
C VAL A 29 -5.89 -33.75 -34.57
N SER A 30 -7.07 -33.99 -35.11
CA SER A 30 -8.12 -32.99 -35.19
C SER A 30 -8.35 -32.53 -33.76
N SER A 31 -8.09 -31.25 -33.50
CA SER A 31 -8.33 -30.65 -32.21
C SER A 31 -9.77 -30.95 -31.81
N GLU A 32 -9.97 -31.60 -30.65
CA GLU A 32 -11.30 -32.01 -30.20
C GLU A 32 -12.22 -30.80 -29.95
N PHE A 33 -11.65 -29.60 -29.77
CA PHE A 33 -12.37 -28.38 -29.45
C PHE A 33 -12.03 -27.24 -30.42
N GLU A 34 -13.07 -26.55 -30.88
CA GLU A 34 -12.96 -25.42 -31.80
C GLU A 34 -13.15 -24.08 -31.09
N VAL A 35 -13.89 -24.07 -29.98
CA VAL A 35 -14.14 -22.88 -29.17
C VAL A 35 -13.77 -23.17 -27.72
N PHE A 36 -13.07 -22.24 -27.07
CA PHE A 36 -12.73 -22.28 -25.66
C PHE A 36 -13.45 -21.17 -24.89
N ILE A 37 -14.14 -21.50 -23.80
CA ILE A 37 -14.76 -20.54 -22.89
C ILE A 37 -14.01 -20.53 -21.56
N SER A 38 -13.41 -19.38 -21.25
CA SER A 38 -12.85 -19.08 -19.95
C SER A 38 -13.85 -18.32 -19.07
N TYR A 39 -13.89 -18.65 -17.79
CA TYR A 39 -14.77 -18.04 -16.80
C TYR A 39 -14.28 -18.34 -15.38
N ARG A 40 -14.81 -17.64 -14.37
CA ARG A 40 -14.58 -17.98 -12.95
C ARG A 40 -15.56 -19.07 -12.52
N THR A 41 -15.06 -20.19 -11.98
CA THR A 41 -15.88 -21.36 -11.61
C THR A 41 -17.11 -21.03 -10.76
N SER A 42 -16.99 -20.12 -9.79
CA SER A 42 -18.13 -19.60 -9.03
C SER A 42 -18.00 -18.08 -8.90
N PRO A 43 -19.03 -17.28 -9.26
CA PRO A 43 -20.40 -17.72 -9.58
C PRO A 43 -20.70 -17.97 -11.08
N ASP A 44 -19.73 -17.84 -12.00
CA ASP A 44 -20.01 -17.68 -13.45
C ASP A 44 -20.32 -18.99 -14.20
N GLN A 45 -20.31 -20.15 -13.54
CA GLN A 45 -20.52 -21.45 -14.20
C GLN A 45 -21.85 -21.54 -14.96
N GLY A 46 -22.93 -21.01 -14.40
CA GLY A 46 -24.23 -21.01 -15.07
C GLY A 46 -24.21 -20.25 -16.39
N LEU A 47 -23.54 -19.11 -16.42
CA LEU A 47 -23.35 -18.30 -17.63
C LEU A 47 -22.53 -19.03 -18.68
N ALA A 48 -21.43 -19.68 -18.28
CA ALA A 48 -20.55 -20.41 -19.19
C ALA A 48 -21.26 -21.60 -19.87
N VAL A 49 -22.07 -22.34 -19.12
CA VAL A 49 -22.89 -23.43 -19.67
C VAL A 49 -23.94 -22.88 -20.64
N ALA A 50 -24.64 -21.83 -20.27
CA ALA A 50 -25.65 -21.22 -21.14
C ALA A 50 -25.07 -20.64 -22.43
N LEU A 51 -23.87 -20.04 -22.35
CA LEU A 51 -23.14 -19.56 -23.52
C LEU A 51 -22.69 -20.69 -24.43
N LYS A 52 -22.22 -21.82 -23.87
CA LYS A 52 -21.92 -23.02 -24.65
C LYS A 52 -23.15 -23.51 -25.42
N GLU A 53 -24.29 -23.65 -24.77
CA GLU A 53 -25.54 -24.07 -25.42
C GLU A 53 -25.99 -23.11 -26.52
N LEU A 54 -25.77 -21.80 -26.31
CA LEU A 54 -26.02 -20.78 -27.32
C LEU A 54 -25.11 -20.99 -28.53
N ILE A 55 -23.80 -21.17 -28.35
CA ILE A 55 -22.81 -21.31 -29.43
C ILE A 55 -23.04 -22.61 -30.22
N GLU A 56 -23.05 -23.76 -29.54
CA GLU A 56 -23.29 -25.08 -30.15
C GLU A 56 -24.64 -25.10 -30.89
N GLY A 57 -25.58 -24.36 -30.32
CA GLY A 57 -26.90 -24.20 -30.86
C GLY A 57 -26.99 -23.33 -32.11
N ALA A 58 -26.34 -22.18 -32.10
CA ALA A 58 -26.51 -21.13 -33.07
C ALA A 58 -25.61 -21.28 -34.30
N ILE A 59 -24.56 -22.10 -34.25
CA ILE A 59 -23.59 -22.27 -35.36
C ILE A 59 -23.81 -23.62 -36.07
N GLU A 60 -23.66 -23.63 -37.39
CA GLU A 60 -23.71 -24.81 -38.27
C GLU A 60 -22.45 -24.89 -39.17
N PRO A 61 -21.70 -26.01 -39.20
CA PRO A 61 -21.86 -27.21 -38.35
C PRO A 61 -21.70 -26.86 -36.86
N GLN A 62 -22.27 -27.69 -35.97
CA GLN A 62 -22.19 -27.46 -34.53
C GLN A 62 -20.74 -27.55 -34.07
N PRO A 63 -20.14 -26.47 -33.55
CA PRO A 63 -18.76 -26.50 -33.12
C PRO A 63 -18.61 -27.25 -31.79
N HIS A 64 -17.43 -27.82 -31.55
CA HIS A 64 -17.11 -28.40 -30.24
C HIS A 64 -16.62 -27.32 -29.27
N VAL A 65 -17.39 -27.08 -28.20
CA VAL A 65 -17.09 -26.04 -27.20
C VAL A 65 -16.54 -26.64 -25.91
N PHE A 66 -15.32 -26.22 -25.55
CA PHE A 66 -14.71 -26.51 -24.26
C PHE A 66 -15.06 -25.44 -23.23
N VAL A 67 -15.53 -25.87 -22.04
CA VAL A 67 -15.83 -24.98 -20.91
C VAL A 67 -15.01 -25.43 -19.70
N ALA A 68 -14.14 -24.55 -19.21
CA ALA A 68 -13.20 -24.86 -18.14
C ALA A 68 -13.88 -25.10 -16.78
N GLY A 69 -14.20 -26.35 -16.44
CA GLY A 69 -14.80 -26.73 -15.16
C GLY A 69 -16.29 -27.12 -15.21
N ALA A 70 -16.98 -26.90 -16.33
CA ALA A 70 -18.37 -27.33 -16.56
C ALA A 70 -18.46 -28.50 -17.56
N GLY A 71 -17.77 -29.59 -17.25
CA GLY A 71 -17.81 -30.83 -18.06
C GLY A 71 -16.88 -30.87 -19.27
N GLY A 72 -16.08 -29.82 -19.52
CA GLY A 72 -14.98 -29.87 -20.50
C GLY A 72 -13.81 -30.76 -20.04
N LEU A 73 -13.59 -30.84 -18.72
CA LEU A 73 -12.57 -31.70 -18.12
C LEU A 73 -13.06 -33.13 -18.01
N ARG A 74 -12.24 -34.08 -18.46
CA ARG A 74 -12.49 -35.52 -18.29
C ARG A 74 -11.50 -36.10 -17.28
N PRO A 75 -11.92 -37.05 -16.43
CA PRO A 75 -10.98 -37.85 -15.65
C PRO A 75 -9.92 -38.47 -16.58
N SER A 76 -8.66 -38.15 -16.35
CA SER A 76 -7.52 -38.64 -17.14
C SER A 76 -6.26 -38.71 -16.29
N ASN A 77 -5.25 -39.45 -16.77
CA ASN A 77 -3.95 -39.58 -16.12
C ASN A 77 -3.05 -38.33 -16.26
N ILE A 78 -3.40 -37.37 -17.10
CA ILE A 78 -2.60 -36.16 -17.36
C ILE A 78 -2.98 -34.97 -16.44
N GLY A 79 -3.98 -35.11 -15.57
CA GLY A 79 -4.47 -34.03 -14.70
C GLY A 79 -5.27 -32.96 -15.46
N TYR A 80 -5.81 -31.97 -14.74
CA TYR A 80 -6.69 -30.95 -15.35
C TYR A 80 -5.92 -29.84 -16.07
N LYS A 81 -4.75 -29.39 -15.55
CA LYS A 81 -3.99 -28.28 -16.14
C LYS A 81 -3.56 -28.58 -17.59
N PRO A 82 -2.98 -29.76 -17.90
CA PRO A 82 -2.61 -30.08 -19.28
C PRO A 82 -3.81 -30.21 -20.22
N GLN A 83 -4.99 -30.62 -19.71
CA GLN A 83 -6.22 -30.65 -20.50
C GLN A 83 -6.69 -29.23 -20.87
N ILE A 84 -6.70 -28.30 -19.91
CA ILE A 84 -7.04 -26.89 -20.17
C ILE A 84 -6.05 -26.30 -21.17
N GLN A 85 -4.75 -26.53 -20.99
CA GLN A 85 -3.73 -26.04 -21.90
C GLN A 85 -3.91 -26.61 -23.31
N ALA A 86 -4.16 -27.91 -23.45
CA ALA A 86 -4.41 -28.53 -24.75
C ALA A 86 -5.68 -27.99 -25.43
N ALA A 87 -6.77 -27.82 -24.67
CA ALA A 87 -8.01 -27.24 -25.20
C ALA A 87 -7.81 -25.78 -25.63
N ALA A 88 -7.17 -24.96 -24.79
CA ALA A 88 -6.86 -23.58 -25.13
C ALA A 88 -5.98 -23.48 -26.38
N GLN A 89 -4.89 -24.27 -26.44
CA GLN A 89 -3.95 -24.30 -27.57
C GLN A 89 -4.60 -24.71 -28.89
N SER A 90 -5.59 -25.58 -28.83
CA SER A 90 -6.19 -26.20 -30.01
C SER A 90 -7.45 -25.49 -30.52
N SER A 91 -8.06 -24.64 -29.70
CA SER A 91 -9.22 -23.82 -30.08
C SER A 91 -8.89 -22.78 -31.18
N ARG A 92 -9.90 -22.41 -31.97
CA ARG A 92 -9.81 -21.36 -33.01
C ARG A 92 -10.41 -20.03 -32.53
N ALA A 93 -11.35 -20.11 -31.58
CA ALA A 93 -11.94 -18.95 -30.92
C ALA A 93 -11.87 -19.13 -29.39
N PHE A 94 -11.59 -18.02 -28.71
CA PHE A 94 -11.44 -17.93 -27.27
C PHE A 94 -12.37 -16.84 -26.74
N ILE A 95 -13.25 -17.20 -25.82
CA ILE A 95 -14.23 -16.28 -25.23
C ILE A 95 -13.99 -16.24 -23.73
N ALA A 96 -13.76 -15.05 -23.19
CA ALA A 96 -13.62 -14.82 -21.75
C ALA A 96 -14.90 -14.19 -21.21
N ILE A 97 -15.58 -14.86 -20.28
CA ILE A 97 -16.70 -14.25 -19.55
C ILE A 97 -16.10 -13.38 -18.45
N ILE A 98 -16.38 -12.08 -18.52
CA ILE A 98 -15.90 -11.08 -17.56
C ILE A 98 -17.11 -10.48 -16.84
N THR A 99 -17.11 -10.66 -15.53
CA THR A 99 -18.10 -10.18 -14.57
C THR A 99 -17.41 -9.27 -13.56
N GLN A 100 -18.16 -8.62 -12.68
CA GLN A 100 -17.57 -7.82 -11.60
C GLN A 100 -16.61 -8.65 -10.74
N GLN A 101 -16.93 -9.92 -10.49
CA GLN A 101 -16.14 -10.83 -9.65
C GLN A 101 -14.94 -11.42 -10.39
N SER A 102 -14.88 -11.33 -11.72
CA SER A 102 -13.79 -11.92 -12.50
C SER A 102 -12.86 -10.89 -13.14
N LYS A 103 -13.28 -9.63 -13.33
CA LYS A 103 -12.51 -8.58 -14.02
C LYS A 103 -11.11 -8.30 -13.48
N GLU A 104 -10.86 -8.56 -12.20
CA GLU A 104 -9.56 -8.32 -11.55
C GLU A 104 -8.63 -9.54 -11.57
N ARG A 105 -9.09 -10.70 -12.07
CA ARG A 105 -8.29 -11.93 -11.99
C ARG A 105 -7.18 -11.92 -13.02
N GLU A 106 -5.93 -11.94 -12.53
CA GLU A 106 -4.70 -12.03 -13.34
C GLU A 106 -4.76 -13.12 -14.43
N TRP A 107 -5.39 -14.26 -14.12
CA TRP A 107 -5.51 -15.39 -15.04
C TRP A 107 -6.22 -15.05 -16.36
N LEU A 108 -7.23 -14.16 -16.33
CA LEU A 108 -7.91 -13.73 -17.56
C LEU A 108 -6.97 -12.97 -18.50
N PHE A 109 -6.07 -12.14 -17.94
CA PHE A 109 -5.08 -11.40 -18.71
C PHE A 109 -4.04 -12.32 -19.34
N PHE A 110 -3.61 -13.36 -18.60
CA PHE A 110 -2.70 -14.37 -19.13
C PHE A 110 -3.30 -15.12 -20.32
N GLU A 111 -4.58 -15.49 -20.23
CA GLU A 111 -5.29 -16.16 -21.31
C GLU A 111 -5.52 -15.26 -22.52
N ALA A 112 -5.87 -13.98 -22.29
CA ALA A 112 -5.99 -12.96 -23.33
C ALA A 112 -4.68 -12.81 -24.11
N GLY A 113 -3.57 -12.61 -23.39
CA GLY A 113 -2.24 -12.50 -24.00
C GLY A 113 -1.83 -13.77 -24.74
N ALA A 114 -2.16 -14.94 -24.20
CA ALA A 114 -1.88 -16.21 -24.85
C ALA A 114 -2.70 -16.42 -26.15
N ALA A 115 -3.98 -16.00 -26.18
CA ALA A 115 -4.81 -16.08 -27.37
C ALA A 115 -4.33 -15.10 -28.45
N TRP A 116 -4.00 -13.87 -28.06
CA TRP A 116 -3.42 -12.85 -28.95
C TRP A 116 -2.10 -13.32 -29.58
N GLY A 117 -1.17 -13.83 -28.77
CA GLY A 117 0.11 -14.37 -29.26
C GLY A 117 -0.01 -15.56 -30.22
N ARG A 118 -1.19 -16.21 -30.26
CA ARG A 118 -1.50 -17.34 -31.16
C ARG A 118 -2.33 -16.95 -32.37
N ASN A 119 -2.63 -15.66 -32.56
CA ASN A 119 -3.50 -15.16 -33.62
C ASN A 119 -4.88 -15.87 -33.65
N GLN A 120 -5.42 -16.17 -32.47
CA GLN A 120 -6.76 -16.72 -32.29
C GLN A 120 -7.77 -15.59 -32.13
N LEU A 121 -9.03 -15.81 -32.52
CA LEU A 121 -10.10 -14.88 -32.18
C LEU A 121 -10.23 -14.83 -30.65
N TYR A 122 -10.00 -13.68 -30.04
CA TYR A 122 -10.23 -13.45 -28.62
C TYR A 122 -11.35 -12.43 -28.44
N ALA A 123 -12.38 -12.79 -27.68
CA ALA A 123 -13.57 -11.96 -27.49
C ALA A 123 -14.00 -11.93 -26.02
N PRO A 124 -13.78 -10.82 -25.31
CA PRO A 124 -14.31 -10.63 -23.96
C PRO A 124 -15.84 -10.42 -23.99
N LEU A 125 -16.57 -11.22 -23.23
CA LEU A 125 -18.02 -11.12 -23.05
C LEU A 125 -18.31 -10.55 -21.66
N LEU A 126 -18.79 -9.30 -21.60
CA LEU A 126 -19.05 -8.56 -20.38
C LEU A 126 -20.46 -8.84 -19.84
N VAL A 127 -20.54 -9.19 -18.55
CA VAL A 127 -21.80 -9.43 -17.84
C VAL A 127 -21.80 -8.58 -16.56
N GLY A 128 -22.70 -7.60 -16.46
CA GLY A 128 -22.77 -6.72 -15.29
C GLY A 128 -21.63 -5.68 -15.17
N THR A 129 -20.69 -5.65 -16.12
CA THR A 129 -19.56 -4.69 -16.14
C THR A 129 -19.51 -3.92 -17.46
N SER A 130 -18.79 -2.79 -17.46
CA SER A 130 -18.58 -1.95 -18.64
C SER A 130 -17.13 -1.99 -19.14
N PRO A 131 -16.87 -1.69 -20.43
CA PRO A 131 -15.50 -1.67 -20.97
C PRO A 131 -14.57 -0.71 -20.23
N SER A 132 -15.10 0.39 -19.68
CA SER A 132 -14.35 1.38 -18.88
C SER A 132 -13.90 0.88 -17.52
N GLU A 133 -14.47 -0.22 -17.02
CA GLU A 133 -14.09 -0.84 -15.73
C GLU A 133 -13.00 -1.90 -15.87
N LEU A 134 -12.59 -2.23 -17.09
CA LEU A 134 -11.50 -3.17 -17.35
C LEU A 134 -10.14 -2.45 -17.24
N ALA A 135 -9.10 -3.19 -16.85
CA ALA A 135 -7.75 -2.65 -16.90
C ALA A 135 -7.39 -2.22 -18.34
N SER A 136 -6.58 -1.17 -18.47
CA SER A 136 -6.32 -0.47 -19.75
C SER A 136 -5.88 -1.39 -20.90
N THR A 137 -5.11 -2.43 -20.61
CA THR A 137 -4.64 -3.41 -21.60
C THR A 137 -5.76 -4.30 -22.17
N MET A 138 -6.83 -4.50 -21.41
CA MET A 138 -8.01 -5.26 -21.84
C MET A 138 -9.03 -4.42 -22.60
N ALA A 139 -9.07 -3.11 -22.31
CA ALA A 139 -9.94 -2.17 -23.00
C ALA A 139 -9.61 -2.01 -24.49
N GLU A 140 -8.41 -2.39 -24.91
CA GLU A 140 -7.99 -2.39 -26.33
C GLU A 140 -8.67 -3.49 -27.16
N TYR A 141 -9.19 -4.55 -26.51
CA TYR A 141 -9.95 -5.59 -27.20
C TYR A 141 -11.39 -5.15 -27.46
N GLN A 142 -11.95 -5.61 -28.58
CA GLN A 142 -13.36 -5.40 -28.87
C GLN A 142 -14.21 -6.26 -27.91
N THR A 143 -14.70 -5.63 -26.85
CA THR A 143 -15.57 -6.24 -25.86
C THR A 143 -17.01 -6.36 -26.38
N VAL A 144 -17.75 -7.35 -25.87
CA VAL A 144 -19.13 -7.64 -26.24
C VAL A 144 -19.98 -7.60 -24.98
N ARG A 145 -21.02 -6.78 -24.94
CA ARG A 145 -21.98 -6.75 -23.82
C ARG A 145 -22.97 -7.88 -23.97
N ALA A 146 -23.02 -8.78 -22.99
CA ALA A 146 -23.89 -9.96 -23.04
C ALA A 146 -25.39 -9.61 -23.09
N SER A 147 -25.75 -8.46 -22.50
CA SER A 147 -27.11 -7.90 -22.51
C SER A 147 -27.53 -7.28 -23.84
N ASP A 148 -26.59 -7.02 -24.75
CA ASP A 148 -26.88 -6.51 -26.10
C ASP A 148 -26.97 -7.67 -27.11
N ARG A 149 -28.19 -7.92 -27.59
CA ARG A 149 -28.47 -8.99 -28.54
C ARG A 149 -27.66 -8.89 -29.83
N GLU A 150 -27.53 -7.69 -30.40
CA GLU A 150 -26.86 -7.52 -31.69
C GLU A 150 -25.35 -7.66 -31.54
N GLU A 151 -24.76 -7.20 -30.43
CA GLU A 151 -23.35 -7.44 -30.14
C GLU A 151 -23.06 -8.94 -29.98
N VAL A 152 -23.89 -9.67 -29.24
CA VAL A 152 -23.76 -11.13 -29.10
C VAL A 152 -23.96 -11.85 -30.44
N LYS A 153 -24.85 -11.35 -31.31
CA LYS A 153 -24.99 -11.88 -32.66
C LYS A 153 -23.73 -11.68 -33.50
N HIS A 154 -23.12 -10.50 -33.44
CA HIS A 154 -21.85 -10.22 -34.13
C HIS A 154 -20.71 -11.08 -33.59
N LEU A 155 -20.64 -11.29 -32.28
CA LEU A 155 -19.73 -12.24 -31.66
C LEU A 155 -19.90 -13.64 -32.27
N LEU A 156 -21.13 -14.16 -32.32
CA LEU A 156 -21.35 -15.50 -32.87
C LEU A 156 -21.04 -15.57 -34.37
N ILE A 157 -21.26 -14.51 -35.16
CA ILE A 157 -20.82 -14.45 -36.56
C ILE A 157 -19.30 -14.56 -36.66
N ALA A 158 -18.56 -13.82 -35.84
CA ALA A 158 -17.09 -13.89 -35.80
C ALA A 158 -16.60 -15.29 -35.37
N VAL A 159 -17.24 -15.88 -34.35
CA VAL A 159 -16.93 -17.26 -33.92
C VAL A 159 -17.24 -18.25 -35.03
N ALA A 160 -18.39 -18.14 -35.70
CA ALA A 160 -18.77 -18.99 -36.82
C ALA A 160 -17.73 -18.92 -37.96
N GLN A 161 -17.30 -17.72 -38.34
CA GLN A 161 -16.21 -17.53 -39.31
C GLN A 161 -14.90 -18.16 -38.83
N ALA A 162 -14.54 -17.93 -37.56
CA ALA A 162 -13.32 -18.46 -36.97
C ALA A 162 -13.29 -19.99 -36.94
N VAL A 163 -14.43 -20.67 -36.83
CA VAL A 163 -14.55 -22.15 -36.89
C VAL A 163 -14.91 -22.69 -38.28
N GLY A 164 -15.24 -21.84 -39.25
CA GLY A 164 -15.62 -22.25 -40.61
C GLY A 164 -17.08 -22.69 -40.76
N GLY A 165 -17.97 -22.18 -39.90
CA GLY A 165 -19.42 -22.38 -39.94
C GLY A 165 -20.21 -21.11 -40.28
N ASN A 166 -21.54 -21.21 -40.13
CA ASN A 166 -22.51 -20.13 -40.36
C ASN A 166 -23.52 -20.06 -39.21
N ILE A 167 -24.19 -18.90 -39.05
CA ILE A 167 -25.23 -18.73 -38.04
C ILE A 167 -26.57 -19.28 -38.53
N LYS A 168 -27.22 -20.09 -37.68
CA LYS A 168 -28.57 -20.63 -37.89
C LYS A 168 -29.62 -19.53 -37.72
N THR A 169 -30.74 -19.69 -38.43
CA THR A 169 -31.89 -18.77 -38.39
C THR A 169 -32.54 -18.62 -37.00
N ARG A 170 -32.39 -19.62 -36.12
CA ARG A 170 -33.00 -19.65 -34.78
C ARG A 170 -32.17 -18.95 -33.68
N PHE A 171 -31.20 -18.11 -34.04
CA PHE A 171 -30.40 -17.35 -33.07
C PHE A 171 -31.26 -16.64 -32.01
N ASN A 172 -32.33 -15.93 -32.43
CA ASN A 172 -33.17 -15.15 -31.53
C ASN A 172 -33.79 -15.98 -30.39
N GLN A 173 -34.26 -17.19 -30.68
CA GLN A 173 -34.86 -18.08 -29.67
C GLN A 173 -33.81 -18.57 -28.67
N ARG A 174 -32.60 -18.88 -29.15
CA ARG A 174 -31.50 -19.34 -28.29
C ARG A 174 -30.95 -18.21 -27.43
N TYR A 175 -30.84 -17.01 -27.99
CA TYR A 175 -30.42 -15.83 -27.23
C TYR A 175 -31.40 -15.52 -26.08
N GLN A 176 -32.71 -15.67 -26.28
CA GLN A 176 -33.70 -15.50 -25.20
C GLN A 176 -33.50 -16.47 -24.03
N ALA A 177 -33.01 -17.69 -24.27
CA ALA A 177 -32.67 -18.61 -23.19
C ALA A 177 -31.42 -18.16 -22.43
N PHE A 178 -30.41 -17.69 -23.17
CA PHE A 178 -29.18 -17.13 -22.60
C PHE A 178 -29.43 -15.84 -21.81
N SER A 179 -30.28 -14.93 -22.30
CA SER A 179 -30.58 -13.67 -21.63
C SER A 179 -31.24 -13.86 -20.26
N LYS A 180 -32.09 -14.90 -20.11
CA LYS A 180 -32.65 -15.26 -18.79
C LYS A 180 -31.59 -15.66 -17.77
N GLN A 181 -30.50 -16.28 -18.22
CA GLN A 181 -29.39 -16.65 -17.33
C GLN A 181 -28.56 -15.42 -16.93
N ILE A 182 -28.40 -14.46 -17.85
CA ILE A 182 -27.79 -13.15 -17.54
C ILE A 182 -28.63 -12.41 -16.48
N GLU A 183 -29.93 -12.32 -16.68
CA GLU A 183 -30.84 -11.66 -15.71
C GLU A 183 -30.83 -12.34 -14.34
N ALA A 184 -30.78 -13.67 -14.30
CA ALA A 184 -30.70 -14.42 -13.05
C ALA A 184 -29.38 -14.17 -12.33
N TYR A 185 -28.26 -14.13 -13.06
CA TYR A 185 -26.94 -13.84 -12.51
C TYR A 185 -26.87 -12.43 -11.90
N GLN A 186 -27.33 -11.41 -12.63
CA GLN A 186 -27.32 -10.02 -12.16
C GLN A 186 -28.16 -9.82 -10.90
N LYS A 187 -29.26 -10.58 -10.74
CA LYS A 187 -30.05 -10.56 -9.49
C LYS A 187 -29.28 -11.13 -8.31
N ILE A 188 -28.51 -12.21 -8.51
CA ILE A 188 -27.69 -12.81 -7.45
C ILE A 188 -26.58 -11.85 -7.05
N GLU A 189 -25.94 -11.20 -8.03
CA GLU A 189 -24.90 -10.20 -7.82
C GLU A 189 -25.40 -9.02 -6.98
N ILE A 190 -26.56 -8.43 -7.32
CA ILE A 190 -27.18 -7.36 -6.51
C ILE A 190 -27.47 -7.84 -5.07
N ILE A 191 -27.91 -9.08 -4.88
CA ILE A 191 -28.14 -9.62 -3.54
C ILE A 191 -26.83 -9.78 -2.78
N GLN A 192 -25.76 -10.24 -3.43
CA GLN A 192 -24.44 -10.38 -2.83
C GLN A 192 -23.85 -9.03 -2.43
N GLU A 193 -23.94 -8.01 -3.30
CA GLU A 193 -23.48 -6.65 -2.97
C GLU A 193 -24.25 -6.08 -1.76
N ASN A 194 -25.56 -6.28 -1.69
CA ASN A 194 -26.35 -5.84 -0.53
C ASN A 194 -25.96 -6.60 0.76
N ILE A 195 -25.62 -7.88 0.66
CA ILE A 195 -25.13 -8.68 1.79
C ILE A 195 -23.76 -8.18 2.23
N GLU A 196 -22.82 -7.97 1.31
CA GLU A 196 -21.47 -7.47 1.62
C GLU A 196 -21.52 -6.06 2.24
N GLN A 197 -22.36 -5.18 1.72
CA GLN A 197 -22.61 -3.87 2.34
C GLN A 197 -23.17 -4.01 3.76
N SER A 198 -24.10 -4.94 3.97
CA SER A 198 -24.66 -5.21 5.31
C SER A 198 -23.62 -5.82 6.26
N SER A 199 -22.74 -6.69 5.76
CA SER A 199 -21.62 -7.27 6.52
C SER A 199 -20.58 -6.22 6.90
N SER A 200 -20.25 -5.30 5.99
CA SER A 200 -19.35 -4.17 6.32
C SER A 200 -19.93 -3.27 7.41
N LEU A 201 -21.25 -3.07 7.42
CA LEU A 201 -21.93 -2.35 8.50
C LEU A 201 -21.88 -3.12 9.83
N LEU A 202 -21.97 -4.45 9.79
CA LEU A 202 -21.81 -5.28 10.98
C LEU A 202 -20.38 -5.26 11.51
N GLU A 203 -19.37 -5.32 10.65
CA GLU A 203 -17.95 -5.15 11.05
C GLU A 203 -17.72 -3.78 11.69
N ILE A 204 -18.26 -2.70 11.12
CA ILE A 204 -18.19 -1.36 11.74
C ILE A 204 -18.88 -1.35 13.11
N VAL A 205 -20.00 -2.05 13.28
CA VAL A 205 -20.70 -2.14 14.58
C VAL A 205 -19.90 -2.98 15.57
N GLU A 206 -19.31 -4.10 15.14
CA GLU A 206 -18.46 -4.97 15.96
C GLU A 206 -17.17 -4.26 16.36
N GLU A 207 -16.52 -3.53 15.46
CA GLU A 207 -15.33 -2.72 15.75
C GLU A 207 -15.67 -1.58 16.72
N ASN A 208 -16.83 -0.92 16.58
CA ASN A 208 -17.30 0.05 17.56
C ASN A 208 -17.61 -0.59 18.94
N LEU A 209 -18.07 -1.85 18.97
CA LEU A 209 -18.29 -2.61 20.21
C LEU A 209 -16.98 -3.07 20.86
N GLU A 210 -15.98 -3.47 20.07
CA GLU A 210 -14.63 -3.79 20.55
C GLU A 210 -13.91 -2.55 21.05
N GLN A 211 -14.01 -1.41 20.35
CA GLN A 211 -13.52 -0.11 20.83
C GLN A 211 -14.24 0.33 22.11
N SER A 212 -15.53 0.02 22.24
CA SER A 212 -16.27 0.26 23.50
C SER A 212 -15.81 -0.66 24.64
N SER A 213 -15.34 -1.86 24.31
CA SER A 213 -14.79 -2.83 25.28
C SER A 213 -13.36 -2.47 25.72
N SER A 214 -12.51 -1.98 24.82
CA SER A 214 -11.18 -1.47 25.17
C SER A 214 -11.28 -0.16 25.98
N LEU A 215 -12.27 0.68 25.69
CA LEU A 215 -12.64 1.83 26.53
C LEU A 215 -13.01 1.41 27.96
N LEU A 216 -13.69 0.27 28.13
CA LEU A 216 -14.01 -0.29 29.45
C LEU A 216 -12.75 -0.79 30.17
N GLU A 217 -11.84 -1.49 29.50
CA GLU A 217 -10.57 -1.94 30.10
C GLU A 217 -9.68 -0.78 30.56
N ILE A 218 -9.63 0.33 29.81
CA ILE A 218 -8.85 1.52 30.18
C ILE A 218 -9.47 2.28 31.37
N VAL A 219 -10.81 2.26 31.49
CA VAL A 219 -11.52 2.73 32.70
C VAL A 219 -11.26 1.79 33.89
N GLU A 220 -11.05 0.49 33.63
CA GLU A 220 -10.68 -0.50 34.66
C GLU A 220 -9.24 -0.37 35.16
N GLU A 221 -8.31 0.21 34.38
CA GLU A 221 -6.91 0.33 34.80
C GLU A 221 -6.61 1.52 35.76
N ASN A 222 -7.46 2.56 35.78
CA ASN A 222 -7.16 3.82 36.47
C ASN A 222 -7.70 3.99 37.89
N LEU A 223 -8.29 2.96 38.52
CA LEU A 223 -8.88 3.08 39.86
C LEU A 223 -8.56 1.85 40.73
N GLU A 224 -8.10 2.03 41.98
CA GLU A 224 -8.23 0.96 42.99
C GLU A 224 -9.71 0.65 43.30
N GLN A 225 -10.62 1.59 42.96
CA GLN A 225 -12.07 1.37 42.86
C GLN A 225 -12.48 0.54 41.61
N SER A 226 -11.57 0.25 40.68
CA SER A 226 -11.89 -0.48 39.45
C SER A 226 -12.30 -1.91 39.71
N SER A 227 -11.79 -2.55 40.76
CA SER A 227 -12.26 -3.89 41.13
C SER A 227 -13.76 -3.91 41.39
N SER A 228 -14.28 -2.87 42.06
CA SER A 228 -15.69 -2.75 42.43
C SER A 228 -16.54 -2.22 41.27
N LEU A 229 -16.02 -1.27 40.47
CA LEU A 229 -16.72 -0.78 39.27
C LEU A 229 -16.79 -1.87 38.18
N SER A 230 -15.68 -2.57 37.92
CA SER A 230 -15.62 -3.75 37.04
C SER A 230 -16.56 -4.85 37.54
N GLN A 231 -16.61 -5.09 38.85
CA GLN A 231 -17.57 -6.02 39.43
C GLN A 231 -19.02 -5.58 39.17
N ALA A 232 -19.35 -4.30 39.33
CA ALA A 232 -20.68 -3.77 39.05
C ALA A 232 -21.07 -3.94 37.57
N ILE A 233 -20.13 -3.67 36.66
CA ILE A 233 -20.30 -3.88 35.21
C ILE A 233 -20.51 -5.36 34.90
N LYS A 234 -19.70 -6.27 35.47
CA LYS A 234 -19.82 -7.72 35.28
C LYS A 234 -21.15 -8.27 35.82
N LEU A 235 -21.68 -7.71 36.92
CA LEU A 235 -23.00 -8.06 37.44
C LEU A 235 -24.10 -7.63 36.47
N LEU A 236 -24.04 -6.40 35.93
CA LEU A 236 -24.95 -5.93 34.88
C LEU A 236 -24.95 -6.85 33.65
N GLN A 237 -23.76 -7.18 33.14
CA GLN A 237 -23.59 -8.06 31.97
C GLN A 237 -24.09 -9.50 32.20
N ARG A 238 -24.20 -9.95 33.44
CA ARG A 238 -24.80 -11.25 33.81
C ARG A 238 -26.32 -11.20 34.01
N GLY A 239 -26.93 -10.01 33.89
CA GLY A 239 -28.34 -9.79 34.18
C GLY A 239 -28.66 -9.66 35.68
N GLU A 240 -27.66 -9.53 36.55
CA GLU A 240 -27.81 -9.37 38.00
C GLU A 240 -28.06 -7.89 38.35
N VAL A 241 -29.12 -7.31 37.77
CA VAL A 241 -29.38 -5.86 37.72
C VAL A 241 -29.48 -5.21 39.11
N GLU A 242 -30.17 -5.83 40.07
CA GLU A 242 -30.36 -5.27 41.42
C GLU A 242 -29.05 -5.21 42.21
N GLU A 243 -28.22 -6.25 42.11
CA GLU A 243 -26.92 -6.31 42.78
C GLU A 243 -25.94 -5.30 42.17
N ALA A 244 -25.93 -5.21 40.85
CA ALA A 244 -25.15 -4.21 40.12
C ALA A 244 -25.56 -2.79 40.54
N ASN A 245 -26.86 -2.47 40.53
CA ASN A 245 -27.37 -1.15 40.93
C ASN A 245 -26.98 -0.80 42.38
N THR A 246 -27.10 -1.76 43.30
CA THR A 246 -26.68 -1.57 44.70
C THR A 246 -25.18 -1.24 44.79
N LEU A 247 -24.35 -1.89 43.97
CA LEU A 247 -22.91 -1.64 43.95
C LEU A 247 -22.58 -0.28 43.31
N PHE A 248 -23.25 0.09 42.21
CA PHE A 248 -23.09 1.42 41.62
C PHE A 248 -23.51 2.53 42.58
N ASP A 249 -24.59 2.36 43.34
CA ASP A 249 -25.05 3.36 44.33
C ASP A 249 -24.01 3.55 45.43
N ARG A 250 -23.43 2.46 45.97
CA ARG A 250 -22.34 2.53 46.95
C ARG A 250 -21.09 3.19 46.39
N LEU A 251 -20.72 2.86 45.15
CA LEU A 251 -19.60 3.49 44.47
C LEU A 251 -19.82 4.99 44.33
N GLU A 252 -21.02 5.40 43.94
CA GLU A 252 -21.36 6.81 43.77
C GLU A 252 -21.39 7.58 45.10
N GLU A 253 -21.86 6.96 46.18
CA GLU A 253 -21.81 7.53 47.53
C GLU A 253 -20.39 7.71 48.06
N THR A 254 -19.49 6.78 47.72
CA THR A 254 -18.08 6.77 48.17
C THR A 254 -17.13 7.53 47.24
N ALA A 255 -17.60 7.92 46.07
CA ALA A 255 -16.85 8.71 45.09
C ALA A 255 -16.44 10.06 45.66
N SER A 256 -15.14 10.33 45.60
CA SER A 256 -14.51 11.50 46.24
C SER A 256 -14.62 12.78 45.41
N THR A 257 -14.77 12.63 44.09
CA THR A 257 -14.86 13.73 43.13
C THR A 257 -16.15 13.66 42.32
N ASN A 258 -16.51 14.78 41.67
CA ASN A 258 -17.64 14.81 40.74
C ASN A 258 -17.32 14.02 39.46
N GLU A 259 -16.05 13.96 39.09
CA GLU A 259 -15.54 13.16 37.99
C GLU A 259 -15.78 11.66 38.24
N ASP A 260 -15.41 11.15 39.42
CA ASP A 260 -15.66 9.75 39.81
C ASP A 260 -17.15 9.42 39.72
N LYS A 261 -18.01 10.29 40.27
CA LYS A 261 -19.47 10.14 40.21
C LYS A 261 -20.01 10.13 38.79
N ALA A 262 -19.50 11.02 37.93
CA ALA A 262 -19.89 11.06 36.52
C ALA A 262 -19.49 9.76 35.82
N THR A 263 -18.26 9.29 36.00
CA THR A 263 -17.75 8.04 35.42
C THR A 263 -18.59 6.83 35.86
N ILE A 264 -18.92 6.71 37.15
CA ILE A 264 -19.75 5.62 37.68
C ILE A 264 -21.16 5.63 37.05
N ARG A 265 -21.79 6.81 36.93
CA ARG A 265 -23.12 6.95 36.31
C ARG A 265 -23.09 6.63 34.82
N ILE A 266 -22.07 7.11 34.10
CA ILE A 266 -21.87 6.80 32.68
C ILE A 266 -21.70 5.30 32.49
N ALA A 267 -20.83 4.65 33.27
CA ALA A 267 -20.62 3.21 33.19
C ALA A 267 -21.92 2.42 33.43
N ARG A 268 -22.75 2.86 34.40
CA ARG A 268 -24.08 2.29 34.64
C ARG A 268 -25.00 2.44 33.43
N LEU A 269 -25.02 3.61 32.80
CA LEU A 269 -25.84 3.90 31.62
C LEU A 269 -25.45 3.03 30.42
N LEU A 270 -24.14 2.94 30.13
CA LEU A 270 -23.60 2.21 28.98
C LEU A 270 -23.84 0.71 29.03
N ASN A 271 -23.91 0.14 30.24
CA ASN A 271 -24.07 -1.30 30.45
C ASN A 271 -25.50 -1.71 30.82
N SER A 272 -26.45 -0.77 30.85
CA SER A 272 -27.84 -1.10 31.12
C SER A 272 -28.52 -1.59 29.84
N ASP A 273 -28.96 -2.85 29.85
CA ASP A 273 -29.59 -3.54 28.71
C ASP A 273 -31.04 -3.07 28.42
N GLN A 274 -31.42 -1.90 28.93
CA GLN A 274 -32.78 -1.39 28.76
C GLN A 274 -32.90 -0.67 27.42
N GLU A 275 -33.33 -1.41 26.39
CA GLU A 275 -33.58 -0.92 25.01
C GLU A 275 -34.41 0.38 24.94
N GLU A 276 -35.18 0.72 25.98
CA GLU A 276 -36.02 1.92 26.03
C GLU A 276 -35.31 3.18 26.57
N ARG A 277 -34.09 3.07 27.09
CA ARG A 277 -33.37 4.22 27.64
C ARG A 277 -32.74 5.06 26.54
N ASN A 278 -32.83 6.38 26.71
CA ASN A 278 -32.15 7.34 25.85
C ASN A 278 -30.96 7.91 26.65
N PRO A 279 -29.73 7.41 26.42
CA PRO A 279 -28.55 7.80 27.21
C PRO A 279 -28.32 9.31 27.21
N LEU A 280 -28.62 9.99 26.09
CA LEU A 280 -28.52 11.43 25.99
C LEU A 280 -29.44 12.12 27.00
N LYS A 281 -30.74 11.76 27.05
CA LYS A 281 -31.68 12.37 28.01
C LYS A 281 -31.28 12.14 29.47
N GLU A 282 -30.76 10.95 29.78
CA GLU A 282 -30.31 10.63 31.15
C GLU A 282 -29.07 11.44 31.52
N LEU A 283 -28.07 11.53 30.64
CA LEU A 283 -26.89 12.39 30.83
C LEU A 283 -27.27 13.87 30.93
N GLU A 284 -28.24 14.31 30.14
CA GLU A 284 -28.76 15.68 30.18
C GLU A 284 -29.50 16.01 31.48
N SER A 285 -30.05 15.01 32.15
CA SER A 285 -30.76 15.14 33.43
C SER A 285 -29.83 15.16 34.65
N LEU A 286 -28.54 14.88 34.47
CA LEU A 286 -27.56 14.90 35.55
C LEU A 286 -27.45 16.29 36.18
N ALA A 287 -27.09 16.30 37.47
CA ALA A 287 -26.85 17.54 38.20
C ALA A 287 -25.79 18.40 37.47
N PRO A 288 -25.94 19.74 37.44
CA PRO A 288 -25.03 20.61 36.70
C PRO A 288 -23.54 20.39 37.02
N GLU A 289 -23.21 20.06 38.27
CA GLU A 289 -21.81 19.81 38.66
C GLU A 289 -21.22 18.57 37.98
N LEU A 290 -22.02 17.53 37.77
CA LEU A 290 -21.61 16.31 37.06
C LEU A 290 -21.59 16.52 35.55
N ARG A 291 -22.58 17.27 35.05
CA ARG A 291 -22.72 17.60 33.63
C ARG A 291 -21.53 18.39 33.09
N ASN A 292 -20.93 19.24 33.92
CA ASN A 292 -19.80 20.08 33.54
C ASN A 292 -18.44 19.35 33.66
N THR A 293 -18.41 18.05 33.94
CA THR A 293 -17.18 17.24 33.88
C THR A 293 -16.83 16.91 32.43
N TYR A 294 -15.54 16.82 32.10
CA TYR A 294 -15.11 16.47 30.74
C TYR A 294 -15.57 15.07 30.31
N HIS A 295 -15.65 14.11 31.25
CA HIS A 295 -16.24 12.78 31.01
C HIS A 295 -17.68 12.89 30.50
N CYS A 296 -18.54 13.61 31.22
CA CYS A 296 -19.93 13.77 30.82
C CYS A 296 -20.07 14.49 29.48
N GLN A 297 -19.27 15.54 29.25
CA GLN A 297 -19.25 16.28 27.99
C GLN A 297 -18.85 15.39 26.80
N PHE A 298 -17.82 14.54 26.95
CA PHE A 298 -17.43 13.59 25.91
C PHE A 298 -18.59 12.65 25.51
N TRP A 299 -19.24 12.03 26.51
CA TRP A 299 -20.33 11.08 26.25
C TRP A 299 -21.60 11.76 25.74
N LEU A 300 -21.92 12.98 26.20
CA LEU A 300 -22.96 13.81 25.60
C LEU A 300 -22.66 14.07 24.12
N GLY A 301 -21.40 14.39 23.77
CA GLY A 301 -20.97 14.55 22.38
C GLY A 301 -21.14 13.28 21.55
N LEU A 302 -20.82 12.11 22.12
CA LEU A 302 -20.90 10.82 21.43
C LEU A 302 -22.36 10.40 21.16
N PHE A 303 -23.26 10.56 22.14
CA PHE A 303 -24.67 10.18 22.01
C PHE A 303 -25.54 11.21 21.28
N GLU A 304 -25.03 12.42 21.06
CA GLU A 304 -25.77 13.47 20.36
C GLU A 304 -25.78 13.24 18.84
N SER A 305 -26.97 12.90 18.32
CA SER A 305 -27.22 12.71 16.89
C SER A 305 -27.03 13.99 16.06
N ARG A 306 -27.26 15.16 16.64
CA ARG A 306 -27.16 16.46 15.94
C ARG A 306 -25.72 16.92 15.94
N VAL A 307 -25.10 16.94 14.76
CA VAL A 307 -23.67 17.25 14.59
C VAL A 307 -23.26 18.56 15.27
N ALA A 308 -24.06 19.62 15.16
CA ALA A 308 -23.75 20.92 15.77
C ALA A 308 -23.72 20.87 17.31
N ALA A 309 -24.65 20.15 17.94
CA ALA A 309 -24.68 20.01 19.40
C ALA A 309 -23.55 19.09 19.89
N SER A 310 -23.26 18.02 19.14
CA SER A 310 -22.11 17.13 19.38
C SER A 310 -20.79 17.90 19.38
N ILE A 311 -20.58 18.80 18.41
CA ILE A 311 -19.42 19.71 18.36
C ILE A 311 -19.33 20.56 19.62
N SER A 312 -20.42 21.20 20.06
CA SER A 312 -20.41 22.03 21.28
C SER A 312 -20.03 21.24 22.52
N TYR A 313 -20.48 19.98 22.64
CA TYR A 313 -20.10 19.11 23.75
C TYR A 313 -18.62 18.72 23.72
N TYR A 314 -18.05 18.42 22.54
CA TYR A 314 -16.62 18.13 22.44
C TYR A 314 -15.74 19.37 22.69
N GLU A 315 -16.14 20.55 22.22
CA GLU A 315 -15.45 21.82 22.53
C GLU A 315 -15.44 22.10 24.03
N GLU A 316 -16.58 21.88 24.70
CA GLU A 316 -16.68 22.03 26.16
C GLU A 316 -15.87 20.96 26.90
N CYS A 317 -15.88 19.71 26.42
CA CYS A 317 -15.02 18.63 26.93
C CYS A 317 -13.55 19.04 26.92
N LEU A 318 -13.05 19.55 25.79
CA LEU A 318 -11.66 20.01 25.66
C LEU A 318 -11.35 21.19 26.58
N ARG A 319 -12.28 22.14 26.71
CA ARG A 319 -12.16 23.31 27.60
C ARG A 319 -12.04 22.92 29.07
N VAL A 320 -12.83 21.93 29.51
CA VAL A 320 -12.78 21.43 30.90
C VAL A 320 -11.55 20.56 31.12
N ALA A 321 -11.17 19.72 30.14
CA ALA A 321 -10.02 18.82 30.26
C ALA A 321 -8.67 19.56 30.35
N THR A 322 -8.51 20.69 29.67
CA THR A 322 -7.26 21.49 29.72
C THR A 322 -6.93 21.98 31.14
N ALA A 323 -7.94 22.18 31.99
CA ALA A 323 -7.73 22.57 33.38
C ALA A 323 -7.20 21.42 34.25
N ASN A 324 -7.49 20.17 33.87
CA ASN A 324 -7.32 18.98 34.72
C ASN A 324 -6.29 17.96 34.21
N LYS A 325 -5.58 18.25 33.10
CA LYS A 325 -4.56 17.36 32.48
C LYS A 325 -5.07 15.95 32.13
N ALA A 326 -6.36 15.79 31.84
CA ALA A 326 -6.91 14.49 31.45
C ALA A 326 -6.58 14.19 29.98
N THR A 327 -5.72 13.19 29.71
CA THR A 327 -5.23 12.90 28.35
C THR A 327 -6.23 12.09 27.52
N PHE A 328 -6.77 11.00 28.06
CA PHE A 328 -7.56 10.07 27.24
C PHE A 328 -8.82 10.70 26.59
N PHE A 329 -9.73 11.24 27.40
CA PHE A 329 -10.98 11.81 26.88
C PHE A 329 -10.76 13.07 26.05
N SER A 330 -9.71 13.86 26.34
CA SER A 330 -9.38 15.02 25.54
C SER A 330 -8.80 14.62 24.18
N ASN A 331 -7.95 13.59 24.14
CA ASN A 331 -7.45 13.01 22.90
C ASN A 331 -8.61 12.54 22.02
N ARG A 332 -9.50 11.70 22.55
CA ARG A 332 -10.67 11.21 21.81
C ARG A 332 -11.60 12.35 21.38
N ALA A 333 -11.92 13.28 22.28
CA ALA A 333 -12.73 14.45 21.95
C ALA A 333 -12.11 15.29 20.82
N THR A 334 -10.78 15.42 20.76
CA THR A 334 -10.05 16.13 19.70
C THR A 334 -10.31 15.50 18.33
N LEU A 335 -10.23 14.17 18.26
CA LEU A 335 -10.45 13.42 17.02
C LEU A 335 -11.91 13.51 16.55
N TYR A 336 -12.86 13.21 17.45
CA TYR A 336 -14.28 13.30 17.14
C TYR A 336 -14.71 14.73 16.77
N LEU A 337 -14.16 15.75 17.44
CA LEU A 337 -14.41 17.15 17.09
C LEU A 337 -13.96 17.43 15.65
N ALA A 338 -12.76 16.98 15.26
CA ALA A 338 -12.27 17.17 13.91
C ALA A 338 -13.17 16.50 12.87
N GLU A 339 -13.56 15.24 13.07
CA GLU A 339 -14.48 14.55 12.16
C GLU A 339 -15.82 15.25 11.99
N LYS A 340 -16.41 15.71 13.10
CA LYS A 340 -17.71 16.37 13.09
C LYS A 340 -17.62 17.74 12.43
N LYS A 341 -16.56 18.52 12.69
CA LYS A 341 -16.29 19.79 12.00
C LYS A 341 -16.10 19.58 10.49
N PHE A 342 -15.38 18.53 10.11
CA PHE A 342 -15.23 18.18 8.70
C PHE A 342 -16.59 17.90 8.04
N LYS A 343 -17.46 17.12 8.68
CA LYS A 343 -18.81 16.78 8.19
C LYS A 343 -19.72 18.00 7.97
N ILE A 344 -19.55 19.09 8.74
CA ILE A 344 -20.33 20.33 8.55
C ILE A 344 -19.67 21.33 7.60
N GLY A 345 -18.56 20.96 6.94
CA GLY A 345 -17.84 21.81 5.99
C GLY A 345 -16.81 22.74 6.63
N GLU A 346 -16.55 22.65 7.93
CA GLU A 346 -15.47 23.37 8.63
C GLU A 346 -14.12 22.65 8.43
N GLN A 347 -13.75 22.39 7.17
CA GLN A 347 -12.58 21.57 6.84
C GLN A 347 -11.28 22.15 7.39
N GLU A 348 -11.04 23.45 7.25
CA GLU A 348 -9.81 24.07 7.75
C GLU A 348 -9.63 23.90 9.26
N ILE A 349 -10.72 24.01 10.03
CA ILE A 349 -10.69 23.86 11.48
C ILE A 349 -10.44 22.39 11.84
N ALA A 350 -11.14 21.45 11.18
CA ALA A 350 -10.93 20.02 11.37
C ALA A 350 -9.46 19.61 11.10
N LEU A 351 -8.90 20.05 9.98
CA LEU A 351 -7.51 19.78 9.62
C LEU A 351 -6.54 20.46 10.59
N HIS A 352 -6.83 21.67 11.07
CA HIS A 352 -6.02 22.30 12.10
C HIS A 352 -6.03 21.52 13.41
N THR A 353 -7.19 21.04 13.85
CA THR A 353 -7.35 20.21 15.05
C THR A 353 -6.56 18.90 14.94
N LEU A 354 -6.63 18.21 13.80
CA LEU A 354 -5.85 16.99 13.58
C LEU A 354 -4.35 17.26 13.52
N ARG A 355 -3.91 18.36 12.89
CA ARG A 355 -2.50 18.79 12.89
C ARG A 355 -1.98 19.00 14.31
N GLN A 356 -2.77 19.62 15.19
CA GLN A 356 -2.41 19.78 16.60
C GLN A 356 -2.32 18.43 17.33
N ALA A 357 -3.25 17.51 17.07
CA ALA A 357 -3.21 16.16 17.61
C ALA A 357 -1.98 15.37 17.16
N MET A 358 -1.57 15.51 15.89
CA MET A 358 -0.39 14.87 15.31
C MET A 358 0.95 15.34 15.89
N VAL A 359 0.99 16.52 16.52
CA VAL A 359 2.18 17.04 17.22
C VAL A 359 2.08 16.90 18.74
N SER A 360 1.05 16.21 19.23
CA SER A 360 0.92 15.89 20.65
C SER A 360 2.11 15.06 21.13
N GLU A 361 2.53 15.25 22.38
CA GLU A 361 3.49 14.35 23.05
C GLU A 361 2.91 12.93 23.21
N ASP A 362 1.58 12.81 23.23
CA ASP A 362 0.85 11.56 23.33
C ASP A 362 0.93 10.75 22.02
N ARG A 363 1.62 9.61 22.08
CA ARG A 363 1.87 8.74 20.93
C ARG A 363 0.58 8.15 20.33
N GLU A 364 -0.39 7.78 21.15
CA GLU A 364 -1.64 7.18 20.67
C GLU A 364 -2.48 8.21 19.92
N LEU A 365 -2.63 9.42 20.49
CA LEU A 365 -3.33 10.52 19.82
C LEU A 365 -2.71 10.85 18.46
N ARG A 366 -1.37 10.84 18.36
CA ARG A 366 -0.70 11.10 17.08
C ARG A 366 -1.14 10.11 16.01
N TYR A 367 -1.15 8.80 16.31
CA TYR A 367 -1.53 7.77 15.34
C TYR A 367 -2.98 7.82 14.95
N GLU A 368 -3.86 7.91 15.94
CA GLU A 368 -5.29 8.01 15.68
C GLU A 368 -5.64 9.27 14.87
N ALA A 369 -4.89 10.37 15.05
CA ALA A 369 -5.04 11.55 14.22
C ALA A 369 -4.63 11.32 12.76
N VAL A 370 -3.58 10.54 12.50
CA VAL A 370 -3.18 10.14 11.13
C VAL A 370 -4.28 9.33 10.46
N GLU A 371 -4.77 8.33 11.16
CA GLU A 371 -5.82 7.43 10.67
C GLU A 371 -7.13 8.20 10.43
N THR A 372 -7.55 9.00 11.40
CA THR A 372 -8.72 9.88 11.27
C THR A 372 -8.58 10.78 10.05
N TRP A 373 -7.42 11.40 9.85
CA TRP A 373 -7.17 12.22 8.67
C TRP A 373 -7.31 11.42 7.36
N GLN A 374 -6.74 10.22 7.28
CA GLN A 374 -6.82 9.37 6.10
C GLN A 374 -8.27 9.00 5.76
N ASN A 375 -9.11 8.83 6.79
CA ASN A 375 -10.53 8.49 6.65
C ASN A 375 -11.41 9.67 6.19
N LEU A 376 -10.93 10.93 6.26
CA LEU A 376 -11.73 12.11 5.89
C LEU A 376 -11.92 12.34 4.37
N ASP A 377 -11.72 11.33 3.52
CA ASP A 377 -11.85 11.36 2.04
C ASP A 377 -11.15 12.55 1.34
N GLN A 378 -10.22 13.20 2.04
CA GLN A 378 -9.28 14.12 1.42
C GLN A 378 -8.03 13.33 1.16
N LYS A 379 -7.58 13.30 -0.10
CA LYS A 379 -6.21 12.89 -0.42
C LYS A 379 -5.30 13.86 0.32
N PRO A 380 -4.68 13.47 1.45
CA PRO A 380 -3.81 14.36 2.20
C PRO A 380 -2.72 14.82 1.25
N HIS A 381 -2.26 16.07 1.40
CA HIS A 381 -1.12 16.48 0.61
C HIS A 381 0.04 15.54 0.95
N ILE A 382 0.78 15.11 -0.06
CA ILE A 382 1.80 14.09 0.09
C ILE A 382 2.86 14.44 1.15
N LEU A 383 3.17 15.74 1.28
CA LEU A 383 4.05 16.25 2.32
C LEU A 383 3.47 16.09 3.72
N GLU A 384 2.15 16.20 3.89
CA GLU A 384 1.51 15.98 5.19
C GLU A 384 1.65 14.51 5.58
N LYS A 385 1.31 13.57 4.68
CA LYS A 385 1.53 12.13 4.94
C LYS A 385 2.97 11.85 5.35
N LEU A 386 3.92 12.43 4.61
CA LEU A 386 5.34 12.22 4.83
C LEU A 386 5.80 12.78 6.18
N VAL A 387 5.42 14.01 6.51
CA VAL A 387 5.78 14.63 7.79
C VAL A 387 5.19 13.84 8.94
N ILE A 388 3.90 13.54 8.86
CA ILE A 388 3.13 12.80 9.87
C ILE A 388 3.76 11.44 10.15
N LEU A 389 4.11 10.71 9.09
CA LEU A 389 4.74 9.40 9.22
C LEU A 389 6.20 9.51 9.72
N LEU A 390 6.96 10.53 9.30
CA LEU A 390 8.33 10.74 9.75
C LEU A 390 8.44 11.24 11.19
N THR A 391 7.44 11.94 11.71
CA THR A 391 7.34 12.25 13.15
C THR A 391 7.09 10.99 13.99
N GLY A 392 6.48 9.96 13.43
CA GLY A 392 6.41 8.63 14.05
C GLY A 392 7.78 7.94 14.18
N LEU A 393 8.74 8.26 13.29
CA LEU A 393 10.08 7.65 13.31
C LEU A 393 11.04 8.24 14.34
N SER A 394 10.78 9.43 14.89
CA SER A 394 11.66 10.04 15.88
C SER A 394 11.60 9.36 17.25
N ASP A 395 10.51 8.65 17.54
CA ASP A 395 10.40 7.80 18.74
C ASP A 395 10.93 6.39 18.43
N LYS A 396 12.03 6.02 19.09
CA LYS A 396 12.81 4.79 18.88
C LYS A 396 12.07 3.46 19.13
N ALA A 397 10.74 3.45 19.26
CA ALA A 397 9.98 2.29 19.70
C ALA A 397 9.03 1.79 18.60
N ASP A 398 9.42 0.68 17.96
CA ASP A 398 8.59 -0.25 17.17
C ASP A 398 7.55 0.38 16.24
N SER A 399 7.93 0.54 14.96
CA SER A 399 6.97 0.85 13.90
C SER A 399 7.33 0.19 12.57
N SER A 400 7.54 -1.13 12.57
CA SER A 400 7.68 -1.89 11.31
C SER A 400 6.50 -1.65 10.36
N ILE A 401 5.30 -1.47 10.90
CA ILE A 401 4.08 -1.09 10.16
C ILE A 401 4.24 0.29 9.49
N MET A 402 4.65 1.34 10.22
CA MET A 402 4.81 2.67 9.61
C MET A 402 5.98 2.71 8.63
N LEU A 403 7.07 2.00 8.92
CA LEU A 403 8.19 1.93 7.99
C LEU A 403 7.80 1.26 6.69
N LYS A 404 6.90 0.26 6.73
CA LYS A 404 6.30 -0.32 5.54
C LYS A 404 5.49 0.73 4.77
N ASP A 405 4.57 1.42 5.42
CA ASP A 405 3.69 2.41 4.77
C ASP A 405 4.48 3.59 4.19
N LEU A 406 5.52 4.04 4.89
CA LEU A 406 6.47 5.04 4.42
C LEU A 406 7.24 4.57 3.19
N THR A 407 7.69 3.32 3.20
CA THR A 407 8.42 2.73 2.08
C THR A 407 7.52 2.61 0.85
N GLU A 408 6.26 2.21 1.03
CA GLU A 408 5.27 2.16 -0.05
C GLU A 408 4.96 3.56 -0.59
N LEU A 409 4.74 4.55 0.29
CA LEU A 409 4.52 5.94 -0.10
C LEU A 409 5.72 6.49 -0.90
N ALA A 410 6.96 6.23 -0.45
CA ALA A 410 8.15 6.67 -1.14
C ALA A 410 8.35 5.97 -2.49
N LEU A 411 7.93 4.71 -2.60
CA LEU A 411 7.97 3.95 -3.85
C LEU A 411 6.96 4.48 -4.86
N ASP A 412 5.72 4.68 -4.46
CA ASP A 412 4.64 5.17 -5.34
C ASP A 412 4.97 6.55 -5.92
N ASN A 413 5.75 7.34 -5.19
CA ASN A 413 6.16 8.69 -5.58
C ASN A 413 7.59 8.78 -6.13
N LYS A 414 8.25 7.64 -6.32
CA LYS A 414 9.60 7.53 -6.90
C LYS A 414 10.65 8.38 -6.17
N TRP A 415 10.56 8.45 -4.85
CA TRP A 415 11.52 9.18 -4.01
C TRP A 415 12.73 8.30 -3.68
N SER A 416 13.53 7.99 -4.70
CA SER A 416 14.54 6.92 -4.64
C SER A 416 15.48 6.97 -3.42
N SER A 417 15.99 8.16 -3.05
CA SER A 417 16.87 8.31 -1.88
C SER A 417 16.12 8.01 -0.58
N LEU A 418 14.93 8.58 -0.40
CA LEU A 418 14.11 8.37 0.79
C LEU A 418 13.62 6.92 0.88
N LEU A 419 13.17 6.35 -0.24
CA LEU A 419 12.80 4.95 -0.38
C LEU A 419 13.94 4.01 0.06
N THR A 420 15.16 4.27 -0.40
CA THR A 420 16.34 3.46 -0.04
C THR A 420 16.65 3.57 1.45
N TYR A 421 16.58 4.78 2.01
CA TYR A 421 16.78 5.01 3.44
C TYR A 421 15.74 4.25 4.28
N LEU A 422 14.45 4.44 3.99
CA LEU A 422 13.35 3.83 4.72
C LEU A 422 13.38 2.31 4.63
N ALA A 423 13.60 1.75 3.44
CA ALA A 423 13.62 0.30 3.25
C ALA A 423 14.82 -0.36 3.94
N GLN A 424 16.01 0.27 3.90
CA GLN A 424 17.18 -0.24 4.61
C GLN A 424 17.03 -0.12 6.13
N TYR A 425 16.46 0.99 6.60
CA TYR A 425 16.18 1.18 8.02
C TYR A 425 15.13 0.18 8.52
N ALA A 426 14.08 -0.08 7.75
CA ALA A 426 13.09 -1.12 8.02
C ALA A 426 13.73 -2.50 8.14
N ASP A 427 14.60 -2.89 7.19
CA ASP A 427 15.28 -4.20 7.22
C ASP A 427 16.27 -4.35 8.41
N GLN A 428 16.79 -3.22 8.92
CA GLN A 428 17.65 -3.20 10.11
C GLN A 428 16.86 -3.29 11.42
N VAL A 429 15.71 -2.62 11.50
CA VAL A 429 14.84 -2.60 12.68
C VAL A 429 14.03 -3.90 12.79
N ASP A 430 13.49 -4.37 11.67
CA ASP A 430 12.66 -5.57 11.59
C ASP A 430 13.22 -6.53 10.53
N ALA A 431 13.94 -7.55 10.98
CA ALA A 431 14.56 -8.55 10.11
C ALA A 431 13.55 -9.52 9.46
N GLN A 432 12.25 -9.23 9.52
CA GLN A 432 11.20 -9.99 8.85
C GLN A 432 11.33 -10.00 7.34
N GLY A 433 10.78 -11.05 6.72
CA GLY A 433 10.79 -11.22 5.27
C GLY A 433 10.10 -10.06 4.52
N THR A 434 9.11 -9.41 5.12
CA THR A 434 8.39 -8.28 4.51
C THR A 434 9.30 -7.06 4.30
N ALA A 435 10.12 -6.72 5.30
CA ALA A 435 11.07 -5.60 5.21
C ALA A 435 12.14 -5.89 4.13
N ALA A 436 12.67 -7.11 4.12
CA ALA A 436 13.61 -7.57 3.08
C ALA A 436 12.99 -7.53 1.67
N ASN A 437 11.71 -7.87 1.52
CA ASN A 437 11.01 -7.79 0.24
C ASN A 437 10.88 -6.33 -0.24
N ASN A 438 10.52 -5.41 0.66
CA ASN A 438 10.44 -3.99 0.35
C ASN A 438 11.81 -3.38 0.01
N LEU A 439 12.88 -3.82 0.69
CA LEU A 439 14.25 -3.48 0.32
C LEU A 439 14.62 -3.98 -1.09
N GLY A 440 14.18 -5.18 -1.45
CA GLY A 440 14.34 -5.69 -2.81
C GLY A 440 13.62 -4.82 -3.86
N ARG A 441 12.41 -4.34 -3.56
CA ARG A 441 11.66 -3.42 -4.43
C ARG A 441 12.38 -2.09 -4.58
N ALA A 442 12.86 -1.52 -3.49
CA ALA A 442 13.63 -0.27 -3.48
C ALA A 442 14.88 -0.36 -4.37
N PHE A 443 15.67 -1.42 -4.23
CA PHE A 443 16.85 -1.65 -5.07
C PHE A 443 16.49 -1.92 -6.53
N SER A 444 15.38 -2.62 -6.80
CA SER A 444 14.92 -2.87 -8.16
C SER A 444 14.54 -1.58 -8.90
N GLU A 445 13.89 -0.63 -8.23
CA GLU A 445 13.56 0.70 -8.79
C GLU A 445 14.83 1.49 -9.15
N LEU A 446 15.87 1.35 -8.34
CA LEU A 446 17.20 1.93 -8.59
C LEU A 446 18.05 1.15 -9.60
N LYS A 447 17.54 0.05 -10.16
CA LYS A 447 18.29 -0.86 -11.04
C LYS A 447 19.56 -1.45 -10.41
N LEU A 448 19.57 -1.58 -9.08
CA LEU A 448 20.62 -2.24 -8.30
C LEU A 448 20.27 -3.73 -8.18
N TYR A 449 20.27 -4.42 -9.33
CA TYR A 449 19.68 -5.75 -9.45
C TYR A 449 20.39 -6.83 -8.62
N SER A 450 21.71 -6.71 -8.40
CA SER A 450 22.43 -7.63 -7.54
C SER A 450 21.99 -7.49 -6.09
N LEU A 451 21.82 -6.26 -5.60
CA LEU A 451 21.31 -6.00 -4.25
C LEU A 451 19.83 -6.38 -4.12
N ALA A 452 19.02 -6.10 -5.14
CA ALA A 452 17.62 -6.52 -5.17
C ALA A 452 17.48 -8.04 -5.06
N TYR A 453 18.32 -8.79 -5.80
CA TYR A 453 18.38 -10.26 -5.71
C TYR A 453 18.70 -10.73 -4.29
N LEU A 454 19.70 -10.14 -3.63
CA LEU A 454 20.08 -10.53 -2.27
C LEU A 454 18.94 -10.27 -1.26
N ALA A 455 18.28 -9.12 -1.37
CA ALA A 455 17.17 -8.75 -0.51
C ALA A 455 15.94 -9.67 -0.73
N TYR A 456 15.58 -9.96 -1.98
CA TYR A 456 14.51 -10.91 -2.28
C TYR A 456 14.86 -12.35 -1.87
N ALA A 457 16.12 -12.77 -1.98
CA ALA A 457 16.55 -14.08 -1.52
C ALA A 457 16.36 -14.22 0.00
N LYS A 458 16.77 -13.20 0.76
CA LYS A 458 16.52 -13.11 2.21
C LYS A 458 15.02 -13.19 2.52
N ALA A 459 14.18 -12.45 1.79
CA ALA A 459 12.72 -12.49 1.96
C ALA A 459 12.11 -13.86 1.62
N ALA A 460 12.58 -14.52 0.57
CA ALA A 460 12.12 -15.85 0.16
C ALA A 460 12.52 -16.93 1.17
N GLU A 461 13.71 -16.84 1.76
CA GLU A 461 14.17 -17.70 2.86
C GLU A 461 13.30 -17.52 4.12
N ALA A 462 12.79 -16.31 4.35
CA ALA A 462 11.81 -16.01 5.40
C ALA A 462 10.35 -16.39 5.06
N GLY A 463 10.10 -17.06 3.92
CA GLY A 463 8.78 -17.58 3.55
C GLY A 463 7.91 -16.66 2.67
N ILE A 464 8.42 -15.49 2.24
CA ILE A 464 7.66 -14.57 1.38
C ILE A 464 7.60 -15.12 -0.05
N SER A 465 6.45 -15.64 -0.44
CA SER A 465 6.28 -16.30 -1.76
C SER A 465 6.44 -15.34 -2.94
N VAL A 466 5.98 -14.09 -2.81
CA VAL A 466 6.09 -13.05 -3.85
C VAL A 466 7.56 -12.74 -4.17
N ALA A 467 8.47 -12.86 -3.21
CA ALA A 467 9.90 -12.63 -3.44
C ALA A 467 10.50 -13.64 -4.44
N LYS A 468 9.98 -14.87 -4.52
CA LYS A 468 10.41 -15.87 -5.52
C LYS A 468 10.01 -15.44 -6.94
N VAL A 469 8.83 -14.85 -7.09
CA VAL A 469 8.36 -14.28 -8.36
C VAL A 469 9.24 -13.10 -8.76
N ASN A 470 9.58 -12.23 -7.80
CA ASN A 470 10.47 -11.10 -8.04
C ASN A 470 11.88 -11.55 -8.47
N ILE A 471 12.45 -12.59 -7.84
CA ILE A 471 13.72 -13.19 -8.27
C ILE A 471 13.62 -13.71 -9.70
N ALA A 472 12.55 -14.45 -10.04
CA ALA A 472 12.33 -14.95 -11.39
C ALA A 472 12.24 -13.81 -12.42
N ASN A 473 11.55 -12.71 -12.07
CA ASN A 473 11.47 -11.52 -12.92
C ASN A 473 12.85 -10.87 -13.12
N LEU A 474 13.67 -10.75 -12.07
CA LEU A 474 15.04 -10.23 -12.20
C LEU A 474 15.90 -11.04 -13.19
N HIS A 475 15.77 -12.36 -13.16
CA HIS A 475 16.49 -13.27 -14.07
C HIS A 475 16.08 -13.13 -15.54
N LEU A 476 14.85 -12.68 -15.84
CA LEU A 476 14.40 -12.51 -17.22
C LEU A 476 15.12 -11.35 -17.93
N TRP A 477 15.49 -10.31 -17.19
CA TRP A 477 15.86 -9.03 -17.80
C TRP A 477 17.33 -8.66 -17.60
N ASN A 478 18.01 -9.19 -16.58
CA ASN A 478 19.32 -8.69 -16.20
C ASN A 478 20.32 -9.80 -15.81
N PRO A 479 21.61 -9.62 -16.12
CA PRO A 479 22.65 -10.40 -15.45
C PRO A 479 22.63 -10.06 -13.96
N LEU A 480 22.70 -11.09 -13.11
CA LEU A 480 22.69 -10.94 -11.65
C LEU A 480 24.03 -11.36 -11.07
N PRO A 481 25.02 -10.44 -10.98
CA PRO A 481 26.32 -10.74 -10.39
C PRO A 481 26.25 -11.43 -9.02
N ALA A 482 25.31 -11.02 -8.16
CA ALA A 482 25.09 -11.67 -6.86
C ALA A 482 24.65 -13.14 -6.97
N ALA A 483 23.85 -13.50 -7.97
CA ALA A 483 23.47 -14.90 -8.20
C ALA A 483 24.69 -15.73 -8.65
N GLY A 484 25.53 -15.17 -9.52
CA GLY A 484 26.81 -15.78 -9.92
C GLY A 484 27.75 -15.99 -8.73
N LEU A 485 27.84 -15.00 -7.82
CA LEU A 485 28.61 -15.15 -6.59
C LEU A 485 28.07 -16.23 -5.67
N LYS A 486 26.74 -16.36 -5.55
CA LYS A 486 26.11 -17.42 -4.75
C LYS A 486 26.49 -18.80 -5.30
N LEU A 487 26.41 -19.00 -6.62
CA LEU A 487 26.82 -20.24 -7.29
C LEU A 487 28.31 -20.55 -7.07
N LEU A 488 29.20 -19.56 -7.21
CA LEU A 488 30.65 -19.76 -7.00
C LEU A 488 31.01 -20.04 -5.53
N LYS A 489 30.25 -19.50 -4.57
CA LYS A 489 30.44 -19.76 -3.13
C LYS A 489 29.99 -21.16 -2.73
N GLU A 490 28.93 -21.67 -3.34
CA GLU A 490 28.38 -23.00 -3.07
C GLU A 490 29.19 -24.13 -3.74
N HIS A 491 30.10 -23.80 -4.67
CA HIS A 491 30.96 -24.78 -5.33
C HIS A 491 32.01 -25.36 -4.37
N THR A 492 31.83 -26.63 -3.99
CA THR A 492 32.80 -27.41 -3.23
C THR A 492 33.55 -28.36 -4.18
N GLY A 493 34.61 -27.88 -4.83
CA GLY A 493 35.38 -28.67 -5.79
C GLY A 493 36.53 -27.91 -6.45
N THR A 494 37.34 -28.61 -7.22
CA THR A 494 38.30 -27.97 -8.13
C THR A 494 37.56 -27.50 -9.38
N TYR A 495 37.78 -26.25 -9.79
CA TYR A 495 37.24 -25.75 -11.05
C TYR A 495 37.97 -26.41 -12.23
N ASP A 496 37.23 -27.13 -13.07
CA ASP A 496 37.74 -27.63 -14.35
C ASP A 496 37.69 -26.50 -15.39
N ALA A 497 38.61 -25.54 -15.23
CA ALA A 497 38.73 -24.37 -16.10
C ALA A 497 39.99 -24.50 -16.97
N ALA A 498 39.89 -24.08 -18.24
CA ALA A 498 41.02 -24.06 -19.17
C ALA A 498 42.21 -23.20 -18.66
N ASP A 499 41.93 -22.24 -17.78
CA ASP A 499 42.91 -21.47 -17.02
C ASP A 499 42.53 -21.54 -15.53
N ALA A 500 43.47 -22.00 -14.69
CA ALA A 500 43.29 -22.08 -13.24
C ALA A 500 42.98 -20.72 -12.59
N GLY A 501 43.35 -19.61 -13.23
CA GLY A 501 43.06 -18.25 -12.77
C GLY A 501 41.66 -17.73 -13.13
N TYR A 502 41.00 -18.32 -14.14
CA TYR A 502 39.76 -17.79 -14.70
C TYR A 502 38.60 -17.69 -13.68
N PRO A 503 38.31 -18.71 -12.84
CA PRO A 503 37.25 -18.62 -11.82
C PRO A 503 37.49 -17.50 -10.81
N TYR A 504 38.75 -17.25 -10.44
CA TYR A 504 39.12 -16.20 -9.50
C TYR A 504 38.95 -14.81 -10.11
N HIS A 505 39.33 -14.65 -11.38
CA HIS A 505 39.13 -13.41 -12.13
C HIS A 505 37.64 -13.08 -12.24
N ILE A 506 36.82 -14.02 -12.69
CA ILE A 506 35.35 -13.84 -12.80
C ILE A 506 34.75 -13.53 -11.43
N ARG A 507 35.15 -14.26 -10.38
CA ARG A 507 34.70 -13.96 -9.02
C ARG A 507 35.03 -12.52 -8.60
N ALA A 508 36.25 -12.07 -8.84
CA ALA A 508 36.68 -10.72 -8.50
C ALA A 508 35.90 -9.64 -9.27
N GLU A 509 35.58 -9.89 -10.54
CA GLU A 509 34.73 -8.99 -11.35
C GLU A 509 33.29 -8.93 -10.81
N LEU A 510 32.70 -10.07 -10.48
CA LEU A 510 31.37 -10.14 -9.89
C LEU A 510 31.33 -9.45 -8.52
N GLU A 511 32.33 -9.66 -7.66
CA GLU A 511 32.47 -8.98 -6.37
C GLU A 511 32.59 -7.46 -6.56
N ARG A 512 33.39 -6.99 -7.51
CA ARG A 512 33.52 -5.57 -7.85
C ARG A 512 32.19 -4.97 -8.31
N SER A 513 31.41 -5.70 -9.11
CA SER A 513 30.09 -5.25 -9.57
C SER A 513 29.12 -5.07 -8.40
N VAL A 514 29.04 -6.03 -7.48
CA VAL A 514 28.17 -5.94 -6.29
C VAL A 514 28.63 -4.82 -5.36
N GLN A 515 29.94 -4.65 -5.17
CA GLN A 515 30.50 -3.55 -4.37
C GLN A 515 30.17 -2.17 -4.94
N ASN A 516 30.18 -2.02 -6.27
CA ASN A 516 29.78 -0.78 -6.93
C ASN A 516 28.29 -0.47 -6.68
N GLU A 517 27.40 -1.46 -6.82
CA GLU A 517 25.98 -1.27 -6.47
C GLU A 517 25.80 -0.89 -5.00
N GLN A 518 26.56 -1.52 -4.08
CA GLN A 518 26.52 -1.18 -2.66
C GLN A 518 26.97 0.26 -2.39
N LYS A 519 27.99 0.75 -3.11
CA LYS A 519 28.43 2.15 -3.00
C LYS A 519 27.30 3.10 -3.39
N ILE A 520 26.63 2.83 -4.51
CA ILE A 520 25.49 3.63 -4.99
C ILE A 520 24.34 3.59 -3.96
N ALA A 521 23.97 2.41 -3.48
CA ALA A 521 22.95 2.25 -2.44
C ALA A 521 23.26 3.05 -1.18
N ASN A 522 24.53 3.06 -0.74
CA ASN A 522 24.97 3.83 0.43
C ASN A 522 24.89 5.35 0.20
N GLU A 523 25.11 5.83 -1.02
CA GLU A 523 24.95 7.24 -1.37
C GLU A 523 23.48 7.64 -1.33
N PHE A 524 22.58 6.84 -1.92
CA PHE A 524 21.12 7.04 -1.82
C PHE A 524 20.64 6.99 -0.37
N TYR A 525 21.11 6.03 0.43
CA TYR A 525 20.78 5.95 1.86
C TYR A 525 21.16 7.22 2.61
N LYS A 526 22.38 7.74 2.42
CA LYS A 526 22.85 8.97 3.07
C LYS A 526 22.04 10.19 2.65
N GLN A 527 21.67 10.28 1.37
CA GLN A 527 20.80 11.34 0.86
C GLN A 527 19.40 11.23 1.45
N GLY A 528 18.81 10.04 1.47
CA GLY A 528 17.50 9.76 2.04
C GLY A 528 17.42 10.09 3.52
N TYR A 529 18.45 9.75 4.29
CA TYR A 529 18.57 10.12 5.70
C TYR A 529 18.54 11.65 5.89
N LYS A 530 19.29 12.40 5.08
CA LYS A 530 19.28 13.87 5.13
C LYS A 530 17.90 14.43 4.79
N VAL A 531 17.23 13.87 3.80
CA VAL A 531 15.87 14.24 3.40
C VAL A 531 14.89 13.95 4.54
N ALA A 532 14.96 12.77 5.16
CA ALA A 532 14.13 12.40 6.30
C ALA A 532 14.32 13.37 7.48
N VAL A 533 15.57 13.65 7.88
CA VAL A 533 15.87 14.63 8.95
C VAL A 533 15.34 16.02 8.61
N MET A 534 15.50 16.45 7.36
CA MET A 534 15.00 17.74 6.89
C MET A 534 13.47 17.81 6.96
N ILE A 535 12.77 16.77 6.51
CA ILE A 535 11.30 16.73 6.55
C ILE A 535 10.80 16.64 7.99
N SER A 536 11.44 15.85 8.85
CA SER A 536 11.10 15.80 10.28
C SER A 536 11.24 17.19 10.92
N HIS A 537 12.32 17.91 10.62
CA HIS A 537 12.57 19.24 11.18
C HIS A 537 11.61 20.30 10.66
N PHE A 538 11.52 20.48 9.34
CA PHE A 538 10.66 21.52 8.74
C PHE A 538 9.19 21.17 8.78
N GLY A 539 8.87 19.89 8.68
CA GLY A 539 7.51 19.40 8.83
C GLY A 539 6.95 19.70 10.21
N TRP A 540 7.76 19.51 11.25
CA TRP A 540 7.37 19.87 12.60
C TRP A 540 7.07 21.37 12.75
N GLU A 541 7.95 22.23 12.25
CA GLU A 541 7.72 23.69 12.27
C GLU A 541 6.49 24.09 11.45
N ALA A 542 6.31 23.50 10.26
CA ALA A 542 5.18 23.74 9.38
C ALA A 542 3.86 23.37 10.04
N ILE A 543 3.78 22.19 10.65
CA ILE A 543 2.58 21.71 11.34
C ILE A 543 2.29 22.56 12.57
N CYS A 544 3.31 22.85 13.40
CA CYS A 544 3.11 23.58 14.65
C CYS A 544 2.72 25.05 14.44
N SER A 545 3.25 25.71 13.41
CA SER A 545 3.14 27.16 13.28
C SER A 545 2.30 27.64 12.09
N ASN A 546 1.84 26.73 11.21
CA ASN A 546 1.34 27.07 9.86
C ASN A 546 2.32 28.00 9.10
N LYS A 547 3.58 28.02 9.51
CA LYS A 547 4.64 28.86 8.98
C LYS A 547 5.91 28.02 8.85
N ILE A 548 6.73 28.35 7.88
CA ILE A 548 8.09 27.80 7.80
C ILE A 548 9.03 28.99 7.87
N THR A 549 9.99 28.96 8.79
CA THR A 549 11.03 29.99 8.86
C THR A 549 12.28 29.48 8.14
N LEU A 550 12.51 29.96 6.92
CA LEU A 550 13.73 29.65 6.17
C LEU A 550 14.66 30.86 6.19
N GLU A 551 15.84 30.70 6.80
CA GLU A 551 16.89 31.73 6.90
C GLU A 551 16.38 33.09 7.41
N GLY A 552 15.49 33.08 8.41
CA GLY A 552 14.92 34.28 9.01
C GLY A 552 13.75 34.91 8.25
N LYS A 553 13.29 34.31 7.13
CA LYS A 553 12.04 34.69 6.45
C LYS A 553 10.91 33.74 6.83
N GLN A 554 9.79 34.28 7.28
CA GLN A 554 8.57 33.52 7.53
C GLN A 554 7.78 33.33 6.24
N ILE A 555 7.44 32.08 5.91
CA ILE A 555 6.53 31.70 4.83
C ILE A 555 5.25 31.22 5.49
N GLU A 556 4.12 31.89 5.25
CA GLU A 556 2.80 31.43 5.69
C GLU A 556 2.30 30.33 4.76
N LEU A 557 1.79 29.24 5.33
CA LEU A 557 1.16 28.14 4.60
C LEU A 557 -0.36 28.33 4.65
N GLU A 558 -0.96 28.98 3.66
CA GLU A 558 -2.43 28.96 3.52
C GLU A 558 -2.83 27.65 2.82
N SER A 559 -3.73 26.87 3.41
CA SER A 559 -4.30 25.65 2.80
C SER A 559 -3.28 24.58 2.36
N GLY A 560 -2.08 24.53 2.97
CA GLY A 560 -1.05 23.53 2.65
C GLY A 560 -0.23 23.85 1.39
N ILE A 561 -0.48 24.99 0.75
CA ILE A 561 0.33 25.54 -0.34
C ILE A 561 1.09 26.73 0.22
N ALA A 562 2.41 26.79 0.00
CA ALA A 562 3.17 27.99 0.29
C ALA A 562 2.77 29.10 -0.71
N THR A 563 1.81 29.93 -0.32
CA THR A 563 1.48 31.16 -1.04
C THR A 563 2.38 32.27 -0.51
N ILE A 564 3.41 32.60 -1.29
CA ILE A 564 4.03 33.92 -1.19
C ILE A 564 2.92 34.91 -1.60
N LYS A 565 2.59 35.89 -0.75
CA LYS A 565 1.57 36.92 -1.02
C LYS A 565 1.94 37.77 -2.25
N GLU A 566 1.69 37.23 -3.43
CA GLU A 566 1.53 37.87 -4.74
C GLU A 566 1.10 36.79 -5.76
N SER A 567 -0.22 36.69 -5.98
CA SER A 567 -0.99 36.00 -7.03
C SER A 567 -0.43 34.76 -7.77
N GLU A 568 -1.17 33.64 -7.58
CA GLU A 568 -1.29 32.37 -8.34
C GLU A 568 -0.68 31.09 -7.73
N PRO A 569 -1.40 29.93 -7.78
CA PRO A 569 -1.04 28.70 -7.08
C PRO A 569 -0.16 27.78 -7.95
N ASN A 570 1.09 27.52 -7.53
CA ASN A 570 1.92 26.33 -7.82
C ASN A 570 3.43 26.63 -7.60
N CYS A 571 3.86 26.87 -6.36
CA CYS A 571 5.18 27.45 -6.09
C CYS A 571 6.24 26.49 -5.53
N LEU A 572 5.91 25.25 -5.15
CA LEU A 572 6.89 24.27 -4.66
C LEU A 572 7.03 23.10 -5.63
N LYS A 573 8.22 22.93 -6.20
CA LYS A 573 8.58 21.73 -6.95
C LYS A 573 9.84 21.11 -6.36
N PHE A 574 9.72 19.87 -5.90
CA PHE A 574 10.90 19.05 -5.58
C PHE A 574 11.50 18.57 -6.89
N ILE A 575 12.73 18.98 -7.18
CA ILE A 575 13.49 18.46 -8.31
C ILE A 575 14.62 17.61 -7.74
N THR A 576 14.56 16.32 -8.04
CA THR A 576 15.66 15.39 -7.81
C THR A 576 16.33 15.13 -9.15
N ASN A 577 17.61 15.47 -9.28
CA ASN A 577 18.47 14.84 -10.29
C ASN A 577 19.40 13.86 -9.57
N ASP A 578 20.06 12.98 -10.34
CA ASP A 578 20.88 11.87 -9.84
C ASP A 578 21.97 12.24 -8.81
N GLU A 579 22.25 13.52 -8.57
CA GLU A 579 23.30 13.97 -7.64
C GLU A 579 22.83 14.98 -6.57
N LYS A 580 21.66 15.61 -6.69
CA LYS A 580 21.20 16.69 -5.77
C LYS A 580 19.68 16.76 -5.62
N VAL A 581 19.24 17.11 -4.41
CA VAL A 581 17.86 17.46 -4.08
C VAL A 581 17.73 18.97 -4.06
N TYR A 582 16.83 19.51 -4.89
CA TYR A 582 16.54 20.93 -4.95
C TYR A 582 15.10 21.19 -4.51
N LEU A 583 14.93 22.24 -3.69
CA LEU A 583 13.64 22.87 -3.47
C LEU A 583 13.56 24.04 -4.46
N GLU A 584 12.84 23.89 -5.58
CA GLU A 584 12.60 25.02 -6.49
C GLU A 584 11.39 25.80 -6.00
N LEU A 585 11.63 27.03 -5.54
CA LEU A 585 10.61 28.04 -5.25
C LEU A 585 10.51 28.97 -6.46
N LYS A 586 9.47 28.81 -7.27
CA LYS A 586 9.21 29.72 -8.40
C LYS A 586 8.44 30.94 -7.92
N CYS A 587 9.03 32.12 -8.08
CA CYS A 587 8.37 33.41 -7.92
C CYS A 587 8.38 34.11 -9.28
N VAL A 588 7.25 34.62 -9.76
CA VAL A 588 7.15 35.20 -11.11
C VAL A 588 7.94 36.51 -11.19
N GLY A 589 8.86 36.58 -12.17
CA GLY A 589 9.62 37.78 -12.52
C GLY A 589 11.11 37.75 -12.21
N ARG A 590 11.58 36.85 -11.31
CA ARG A 590 13.00 36.63 -11.03
C ARG A 590 13.28 35.19 -10.61
N THR A 591 14.22 34.53 -11.27
CA THR A 591 14.83 33.28 -10.79
C THR A 591 15.65 33.60 -9.54
N ILE A 592 15.20 33.18 -8.36
CA ILE A 592 15.99 33.29 -7.12
C ILE A 592 16.77 31.98 -6.94
N GLY A 593 17.87 31.85 -7.67
CA GLY A 593 18.99 30.93 -7.38
C GLY A 593 18.75 29.41 -7.43
N LEU A 594 19.71 28.68 -8.00
CA LEU A 594 19.86 27.24 -7.82
C LEU A 594 20.61 26.96 -6.51
N TRP A 595 20.04 26.13 -5.64
CA TRP A 595 20.59 25.83 -4.32
C TRP A 595 21.45 24.57 -4.36
N GLN A 596 22.72 24.66 -3.97
CA GLN A 596 23.60 23.50 -3.78
C GLN A 596 23.94 23.36 -2.30
N ALA A 597 23.57 22.24 -1.69
CA ALA A 597 24.04 21.89 -0.36
C ALA A 597 25.55 21.60 -0.42
N ALA A 598 26.37 22.52 0.09
CA ALA A 598 27.80 22.32 0.28
C ALA A 598 28.09 21.85 1.70
N ASN A 599 29.05 20.95 1.79
CA ASN A 599 29.43 20.19 2.97
C ASN A 599 30.46 20.99 3.79
N THR A 600 30.07 21.72 4.83
CA THR A 600 30.99 22.11 5.93
C THR A 600 30.26 22.51 7.20
N ALA A 601 30.73 21.97 8.33
CA ALA A 601 30.39 22.39 9.68
C ALA A 601 31.02 23.76 9.98
N SER A 602 30.28 24.85 9.75
CA SER A 602 30.35 26.13 10.45
C SER A 602 29.49 27.16 9.71
N CYS A 603 28.56 27.81 10.42
CA CYS A 603 27.80 28.93 9.90
C CYS A 603 28.74 30.08 9.52
N THR A 604 28.55 30.68 8.35
CA THR A 604 28.83 32.11 8.14
C THR A 604 27.88 32.66 7.07
N ALA A 605 27.15 33.71 7.42
CA ALA A 605 26.21 34.41 6.55
C ALA A 605 26.94 35.18 5.43
N LEU A 606 26.27 35.34 4.28
CA LEU A 606 26.65 36.34 3.29
C LEU A 606 25.41 37.15 2.89
N TYR A 607 25.43 38.46 3.17
CA TYR A 607 24.41 39.41 2.73
C TYR A 607 24.72 39.90 1.31
N CYS A 608 23.70 40.13 0.50
CA CYS A 608 23.78 41.01 -0.66
C CYS A 608 22.50 41.85 -0.77
N PHE A 609 22.67 43.17 -0.60
CA PHE A 609 21.72 44.17 -1.08
C PHE A 609 22.15 44.62 -2.47
N THR A 610 21.20 44.96 -3.35
CA THR A 610 21.40 46.06 -4.29
C THR A 610 20.09 46.82 -4.51
N GLU A 611 20.15 48.13 -4.28
CA GLU A 611 19.29 49.13 -4.93
C GLU A 611 19.96 49.54 -6.25
N ALA A 612 19.18 49.64 -7.32
CA ALA A 612 19.49 50.24 -8.63
C ALA A 612 20.48 49.54 -9.60
N GLY A 613 19.97 49.24 -10.81
CA GLY A 613 20.71 49.42 -12.08
C GLY A 613 21.68 48.33 -12.58
N TYR A 614 21.16 47.43 -13.44
CA TYR A 614 21.79 46.64 -14.52
C TYR A 614 23.19 45.96 -14.44
N MET A 615 23.16 44.68 -14.88
CA MET A 615 24.14 43.78 -15.52
C MET A 615 25.49 43.44 -14.86
N LEU A 616 25.66 42.15 -14.54
CA LEU A 616 26.68 41.31 -15.17
C LEU A 616 26.34 39.81 -15.11
N GLU A 617 26.66 39.16 -16.22
CA GLU A 617 26.51 37.76 -16.61
C GLU A 617 27.47 36.85 -15.83
N LEU A 618 27.03 35.63 -15.48
CA LEU A 618 27.95 34.55 -15.15
C LEU A 618 27.37 33.18 -15.53
N SER A 619 27.86 32.67 -16.66
CA SER A 619 27.75 31.26 -17.07
C SER A 619 29.06 30.57 -16.73
N VAL A 620 29.09 29.49 -15.96
CA VAL A 620 30.17 28.50 -16.06
C VAL A 620 29.68 27.08 -15.76
N HIS A 621 30.07 26.21 -16.69
CA HIS A 621 29.97 24.74 -16.75
C HIS A 621 31.30 24.09 -16.31
N LEU A 622 31.23 22.82 -15.86
CA LEU A 622 32.22 21.70 -15.98
C LEU A 622 32.96 21.12 -14.74
N THR A 623 32.79 19.78 -14.63
CA THR A 623 33.67 18.61 -14.33
C THR A 623 35.00 18.69 -13.55
N ASP A 624 35.24 17.61 -12.78
CA ASP A 624 36.48 17.01 -12.23
C ASP A 624 37.62 17.93 -11.75
N ILE A 625 37.92 17.93 -10.43
CA ILE A 625 39.30 18.21 -9.92
C ILE A 625 39.63 17.43 -8.63
N THR A 626 40.83 16.84 -8.67
CA THR A 626 41.67 16.17 -7.66
C THR A 626 42.15 17.03 -6.47
N ILE A 627 42.61 16.34 -5.41
CA ILE A 627 43.07 16.86 -4.10
C ILE A 627 44.51 17.44 -4.12
N GLU A 628 44.76 18.43 -3.21
CA GLU A 628 46.00 18.90 -2.54
C GLU A 628 46.88 20.07 -3.11
N PRO A 629 47.71 20.80 -2.29
CA PRO A 629 47.40 21.58 -1.07
C PRO A 629 48.08 22.98 -0.99
N ILE A 630 47.47 23.98 -0.32
CA ILE A 630 48.24 25.12 0.26
C ILE A 630 47.70 25.53 1.65
N LEU A 631 48.60 25.50 2.63
CA LEU A 631 48.46 25.94 4.03
C LEU A 631 48.78 27.44 4.23
N LYS A 632 48.25 27.97 5.36
CA LYS A 632 48.53 29.25 6.08
C LYS A 632 47.64 30.43 5.65
N LYS A 633 46.88 31.07 6.56
CA LYS A 633 47.33 31.69 7.82
C LYS A 633 46.11 32.11 8.66
N TYR A 634 46.31 32.12 9.99
CA TYR A 634 45.52 32.71 11.09
C TYR A 634 44.71 31.76 11.98
N SER A 635 44.73 32.15 13.25
CA SER A 635 44.88 31.30 14.44
C SER A 635 43.54 31.10 15.13
N ILE A 636 43.27 29.87 15.58
CA ILE A 636 42.13 29.51 16.43
C ILE A 636 42.50 29.73 17.91
N LEU A 637 41.64 30.42 18.65
CA LEU A 637 41.65 30.43 20.11
C LEU A 637 40.74 29.28 20.59
N CYS A 638 41.31 28.23 21.17
CA CYS A 638 40.55 27.19 21.87
C CYS A 638 40.07 27.70 23.22
N VAL A 639 38.81 27.43 23.57
CA VAL A 639 38.34 27.39 24.96
C VAL A 639 38.04 25.92 25.27
N THR A 640 38.87 25.32 26.13
CA THR A 640 38.67 23.98 26.69
C THR A 640 37.84 24.07 27.97
N GLU A 641 36.85 23.19 28.11
CA GLU A 641 36.11 22.95 29.35
C GLU A 641 37.03 22.49 30.48
N ALA A 642 36.80 23.04 31.67
CA ALA A 642 37.51 22.69 32.89
C ALA A 642 36.94 21.41 33.53
N VAL A 643 37.79 20.40 33.69
CA VAL A 643 37.55 19.26 34.58
C VAL A 643 37.95 19.66 36.00
N VAL A 644 37.00 19.66 36.93
CA VAL A 644 37.23 19.81 38.37
C VAL A 644 37.68 18.46 38.93
N GLN A 645 38.94 18.37 39.38
CA GLN A 645 39.38 17.33 40.32
C GLN A 645 39.40 17.90 41.74
N SER A 646 38.79 17.18 42.68
CA SER A 646 38.87 17.44 44.13
C SER A 646 40.19 16.93 44.73
N PRO A 647 40.70 17.52 45.83
CA PRO A 647 42.08 17.33 46.28
C PRO A 647 42.29 16.33 47.42
N SER A 648 43.54 15.82 47.49
CA SER A 648 44.32 15.34 48.65
C SER A 648 43.79 14.10 49.42
N THR A 649 44.60 13.08 49.68
CA THR A 649 45.94 13.08 50.30
C THR A 649 46.73 11.85 49.88
#